data_AF-A0A538DF81-F1
#
_entry.id   AF-A0A538DF81-F1
#
_cell.length_a   1.000
_cell.length_b   1.000
_cell.length_c   1.000
_cell.angle_alpha   90.00
_cell.angle_beta   90.00
_cell.angle_gamma   90.00
#
_symmetry.space_group_name_H-M   'P 1'
#
loop_
_entity.id
_entity.type
_entity.pdbx_description
1 polymer ?
#
loop_
_entity_poly.entity_id
_entity_poly.type
_entity_poly.pdbx_seq_one_letter_code
_entity_poly.pdbx_strand_id
1 'polypeptide(L)'
;MPHLLNFIRGNGTLLTNDHTVLISHTATGILTSLTGVYPDRMGQPVSNSFRYFTPAGTIRTGVSFAYWTAPLFDPGGAGQTDFTHEMINEKGKIAPAPWVPYTRAGCDVGSVATANTILENTAIDIPTVFGAGSPEADEVALHPAQAFADFVGIGVHCAHDSTLCTDANHARPDLLPDEPNGYENFKGLFGAKYVDPLIFPGGTPTDLNGNTIQDATNHVGFPGFDGMEATVSLSWVAHMQEAGIPVTYAYISDAHDGHGTAGNIHFAYGPGEDGYVKQLQDYDAAFQTFFNRLADDGINKSNTLFVFTVDEGDHFVGDQPTPAGCDGITTPCHYNRVGEINGDLRRLIKTQFGDNTLFSVHSDDAPNVYIAGNPSQTDPVTRKLEREMAQLSAVNPYTTQTEHNIMVALADKTEMKTLHMITADPARTPTFTPFADPDWFFFATGGPTPADCSAPPPTAPCVTIPDRTNQSFAWNHGDIQDEIASTWIGMVGPGVQHAGDFTGWTDHTDVRPTMLSLLGLHDDYAHDGRPVAQILDPGAVPATLQTSDALALGDMLKRLDAPFGEFAMNTLKASTVALASDTNHDNRYTTLEKSIAQVTDQRDQVVDGIKALLGGAESGTPIDHTQAAALLDRAQGLLGRAAGLAGH
;
A
#
# COMPACT_ATOMS: atom_id res chain seq x y z
N MET A 1 17.97 -9.69 -8.68
CA MET A 1 17.25 -10.55 -9.63
C MET A 1 17.56 -10.18 -11.09
N PRO A 2 18.71 -10.60 -11.64
CA PRO A 2 19.08 -10.34 -13.04
C PRO A 2 18.10 -10.84 -14.13
N HIS A 3 17.44 -11.98 -13.98
CA HIS A 3 16.51 -12.51 -14.98
C HIS A 3 15.28 -11.61 -15.15
N LEU A 4 14.70 -11.13 -14.04
CA LEU A 4 13.61 -10.15 -14.07
C LEU A 4 14.06 -8.85 -14.72
N LEU A 5 15.21 -8.30 -14.27
CA LEU A 5 15.75 -7.05 -14.81
C LEU A 5 16.01 -7.14 -16.33
N ASN A 6 16.60 -8.25 -16.78
CA ASN A 6 16.88 -8.49 -18.20
C ASN A 6 15.60 -8.73 -19.01
N PHE A 7 14.58 -9.36 -18.42
CA PHE A 7 13.27 -9.50 -19.05
C PHE A 7 12.63 -8.14 -19.32
N ILE A 8 12.63 -7.26 -18.30
CA ILE A 8 12.12 -5.89 -18.39
C ILE A 8 12.91 -5.08 -19.42
N ARG A 9 14.20 -4.87 -19.17
CA ARG A 9 15.04 -4.02 -20.02
C ARG A 9 15.25 -4.55 -21.43
N GLY A 10 15.06 -5.85 -21.64
CA GLY A 10 15.27 -6.44 -22.96
C GLY A 10 14.11 -6.23 -23.93
N ASN A 11 12.90 -5.89 -23.46
CA ASN A 11 11.68 -5.83 -24.28
C ASN A 11 10.60 -4.84 -23.80
N GLY A 12 10.89 -4.05 -22.79
CA GLY A 12 9.98 -3.07 -22.24
C GLY A 12 10.73 -1.87 -21.67
N THR A 13 10.14 -1.24 -20.67
CA THR A 13 10.69 -0.07 -20.01
C THR A 13 10.67 -0.26 -18.50
N LEU A 14 11.77 0.10 -17.85
CA LEU A 14 11.89 0.19 -16.40
C LEU A 14 11.75 1.66 -15.99
N LEU A 15 10.71 1.98 -15.24
CA LEU A 15 10.49 3.30 -14.65
C LEU A 15 11.24 3.30 -13.32
N THR A 16 12.33 4.08 -13.22
CA THR A 16 13.25 4.05 -12.08
C THR A 16 13.05 5.23 -11.12
N ASN A 17 12.01 6.03 -11.34
CA ASN A 17 11.68 7.23 -10.57
C ASN A 17 10.17 7.23 -10.28
N ASP A 18 9.69 6.05 -9.88
CA ASP A 18 8.34 5.84 -9.40
C ASP A 18 8.29 6.09 -7.89
N HIS A 19 7.10 6.37 -7.35
CA HIS A 19 6.91 6.63 -5.93
C HIS A 19 5.65 5.93 -5.42
N THR A 20 5.66 5.55 -4.15
CA THR A 20 4.50 4.96 -3.49
C THR A 20 3.51 6.03 -2.97
N VAL A 21 2.48 5.60 -2.27
CA VAL A 21 1.51 6.46 -1.56
C VAL A 21 1.97 6.76 -0.14
N LEU A 22 1.29 7.67 0.57
CA LEU A 22 1.64 8.04 1.95
C LEU A 22 0.41 7.85 2.87
N ILE A 23 0.51 7.11 3.97
CA ILE A 23 1.62 6.25 4.39
C ILE A 23 1.65 4.99 3.51
N SER A 24 2.84 4.61 3.07
CA SER A 24 3.02 3.42 2.24
C SER A 24 2.98 2.19 3.11
N HIS A 25 2.18 1.20 2.73
CA HIS A 25 2.28 -0.16 3.23
C HIS A 25 1.73 -1.10 2.16
N THR A 26 1.97 -2.40 2.32
CA THR A 26 1.39 -3.46 1.46
C THR A 26 -0.05 -3.23 1.03
N ALA A 27 -0.97 -2.95 1.94
CA ALA A 27 -2.37 -2.68 1.61
C ALA A 27 -2.52 -1.44 0.73
N THR A 28 -2.06 -0.27 1.18
CA THR A 28 -2.29 1.00 0.49
C THR A 28 -1.51 1.09 -0.82
N GLY A 29 -0.28 0.58 -0.88
CA GLY A 29 0.55 0.53 -2.08
C GLY A 29 -0.05 -0.36 -3.18
N ILE A 30 -0.46 -1.59 -2.82
CA ILE A 30 -1.16 -2.50 -3.76
C ILE A 30 -2.47 -1.87 -4.22
N LEU A 31 -3.31 -1.43 -3.28
CA LEU A 31 -4.63 -0.89 -3.61
C LEU A 31 -4.56 0.34 -4.50
N THR A 32 -3.60 1.24 -4.29
CA THR A 32 -3.44 2.39 -5.19
C THR A 32 -2.97 1.97 -6.57
N SER A 33 -2.06 1.02 -6.68
CA SER A 33 -1.66 0.45 -7.99
C SER A 33 -2.84 -0.21 -8.71
N LEU A 34 -3.70 -0.90 -7.96
CA LEU A 34 -4.88 -1.59 -8.50
C LEU A 34 -6.01 -0.65 -8.86
N THR A 35 -6.22 0.44 -8.14
CA THR A 35 -7.38 1.34 -8.30
C THR A 35 -7.05 2.63 -9.04
N GLY A 36 -5.77 3.00 -9.14
CA GLY A 36 -5.36 4.27 -9.72
C GLY A 36 -5.79 5.50 -8.91
N VAL A 37 -6.16 5.32 -7.63
CA VAL A 37 -6.56 6.42 -6.73
C VAL A 37 -5.82 6.36 -5.40
N TYR A 38 -5.73 7.50 -4.74
CA TYR A 38 -5.10 7.62 -3.43
C TYR A 38 -5.98 7.06 -2.29
N PRO A 39 -5.36 6.77 -1.12
CA PRO A 39 -6.01 6.19 0.06
C PRO A 39 -7.36 6.84 0.46
N ASP A 40 -7.48 8.16 0.44
CA ASP A 40 -8.72 8.91 0.75
C ASP A 40 -9.93 8.52 -0.14
N ARG A 41 -9.68 8.12 -1.38
CA ARG A 41 -10.71 7.74 -2.36
C ARG A 41 -11.00 6.24 -2.41
N MET A 42 -10.35 5.44 -1.56
CA MET A 42 -10.59 4.00 -1.43
C MET A 42 -10.82 3.54 0.01
N GLY A 43 -10.84 4.47 0.98
CA GLY A 43 -11.34 4.20 2.33
C GLY A 43 -10.29 3.69 3.29
N GLN A 44 -9.05 3.56 2.84
CA GLN A 44 -7.91 3.17 3.66
C GLN A 44 -7.16 4.44 4.03
N PRO A 45 -7.08 4.85 5.30
CA PRO A 45 -6.52 6.17 5.61
C PRO A 45 -4.99 6.24 5.53
N VAL A 46 -4.27 5.17 5.89
CA VAL A 46 -2.83 5.27 6.19
C VAL A 46 -2.00 3.98 5.99
N SER A 47 -2.42 2.78 6.38
CA SER A 47 -1.49 1.62 6.45
C SER A 47 -2.21 0.27 6.28
N ASN A 48 -1.50 -0.85 6.47
CA ASN A 48 -2.01 -2.21 6.65
C ASN A 48 -3.04 -2.33 7.79
N SER A 49 -2.96 -1.43 8.76
CA SER A 49 -3.97 -1.28 9.79
C SER A 49 -4.12 0.18 10.20
N PHE A 50 -5.18 0.48 10.92
CA PHE A 50 -5.42 1.83 11.44
C PHE A 50 -6.19 1.75 12.75
N ARG A 51 -6.43 2.90 13.37
CA ARG A 51 -7.40 2.99 14.46
C ARG A 51 -8.65 3.71 13.98
N TYR A 52 -9.75 3.46 14.68
CA TYR A 52 -10.95 4.23 14.47
C TYR A 52 -11.61 4.62 15.79
N PHE A 53 -12.32 5.74 15.78
CA PHE A 53 -13.07 6.24 16.92
C PHE A 53 -14.44 5.60 17.01
N THR A 54 -14.80 5.08 18.18
CA THR A 54 -16.19 4.72 18.47
C THR A 54 -17.02 5.98 18.73
N PRO A 55 -18.36 5.91 18.68
CA PRO A 55 -19.23 7.03 19.06
C PRO A 55 -19.01 7.55 20.48
N ALA A 56 -18.42 6.74 21.37
CA ALA A 56 -18.07 7.15 22.73
C ALA A 56 -16.71 7.86 22.84
N GLY A 57 -16.00 8.03 21.72
CA GLY A 57 -14.64 8.60 21.67
C GLY A 57 -13.55 7.63 22.13
N THR A 58 -13.87 6.35 22.38
CA THR A 58 -12.85 5.31 22.59
C THR A 58 -12.25 4.88 21.25
N ILE A 59 -11.11 4.21 21.30
CA ILE A 59 -10.33 3.86 20.11
C ILE A 59 -10.32 2.35 19.95
N ARG A 60 -10.49 1.87 18.72
CA ARG A 60 -10.43 0.46 18.33
C ARG A 60 -9.53 0.29 17.11
N THR A 61 -9.22 -0.96 16.76
CA THR A 61 -8.37 -1.31 15.61
C THR A 61 -9.24 -1.60 14.40
N GLY A 62 -8.91 -1.00 13.26
CA GLY A 62 -9.34 -1.47 11.94
C GLY A 62 -8.15 -2.08 11.22
N VAL A 63 -8.38 -3.06 10.36
CA VAL A 63 -7.36 -3.73 9.55
C VAL A 63 -7.78 -3.61 8.10
N SER A 64 -6.86 -3.25 7.23
CA SER A 64 -7.14 -2.99 5.82
C SER A 64 -7.32 -4.26 4.98
N PHE A 65 -7.05 -5.43 5.55
CA PHE A 65 -7.11 -6.74 4.90
C PHE A 65 -8.45 -7.45 5.18
N ALA A 66 -9.40 -7.25 4.28
CA ALA A 66 -10.69 -7.94 4.21
C ALA A 66 -11.26 -7.85 2.79
N TYR A 67 -12.18 -8.75 2.45
CA TYR A 67 -12.76 -8.75 1.11
C TYR A 67 -13.40 -7.39 0.77
N TRP A 68 -13.30 -6.96 -0.49
CA TRP A 68 -13.70 -5.64 -0.98
C TRP A 68 -15.02 -5.10 -0.41
N THR A 69 -16.04 -5.97 -0.31
CA THR A 69 -17.39 -5.64 0.15
C THR A 69 -17.73 -6.17 1.55
N ALA A 70 -16.76 -6.72 2.27
CA ALA A 70 -16.91 -7.06 3.67
C ALA A 70 -17.12 -5.78 4.50
N PRO A 71 -17.74 -5.86 5.69
CA PRO A 71 -17.67 -4.75 6.66
C PRO A 71 -16.22 -4.53 7.10
N LEU A 72 -15.92 -3.37 7.67
CA LEU A 72 -14.61 -3.08 8.26
C LEU A 72 -14.14 -4.23 9.16
N PHE A 73 -12.91 -4.71 8.97
CA PHE A 73 -12.35 -5.72 9.85
C PHE A 73 -11.82 -5.14 11.16
N ASP A 74 -12.54 -5.38 12.26
CA ASP A 74 -12.06 -5.13 13.62
C ASP A 74 -11.67 -6.47 14.30
N PRO A 75 -10.38 -6.74 14.51
CA PRO A 75 -9.91 -8.00 15.09
C PRO A 75 -10.34 -8.17 16.56
N GLY A 76 -10.74 -7.09 17.24
CA GLY A 76 -11.32 -7.15 18.58
C GLY A 76 -12.75 -7.70 18.60
N GLY A 77 -13.46 -7.67 17.47
CA GLY A 77 -14.81 -8.21 17.24
C GLY A 77 -15.89 -7.68 18.19
N ALA A 78 -15.90 -8.17 19.43
CA ALA A 78 -16.85 -7.74 20.45
C ALA A 78 -16.75 -6.23 20.72
N GLY A 79 -17.86 -5.53 20.50
CA GLY A 79 -17.95 -4.08 20.67
C GLY A 79 -17.44 -3.27 19.48
N GLN A 80 -17.25 -3.88 18.30
CA GLN A 80 -17.12 -3.16 17.03
C GLN A 80 -18.30 -2.20 16.86
N THR A 81 -18.03 -1.00 16.38
CA THR A 81 -19.03 0.07 16.21
C THR A 81 -19.08 0.64 14.81
N ASP A 82 -18.06 0.35 14.01
CA ASP A 82 -18.00 0.74 12.61
C ASP A 82 -18.22 -0.50 11.76
N PHE A 83 -19.25 -0.44 10.92
CA PHE A 83 -19.67 -1.51 10.00
C PHE A 83 -19.82 -0.96 8.59
N THR A 84 -19.14 0.15 8.29
CA THR A 84 -18.93 0.59 6.90
C THR A 84 -18.20 -0.51 6.14
N HIS A 85 -18.32 -0.53 4.81
CA HIS A 85 -17.57 -1.51 4.00
C HIS A 85 -16.07 -1.28 4.14
N GLU A 86 -15.27 -2.32 3.96
CA GLU A 86 -13.81 -2.22 3.99
C GLU A 86 -13.35 -1.16 2.99
N MET A 87 -13.77 -1.30 1.73
CA MET A 87 -13.46 -0.37 0.65
C MET A 87 -14.59 0.65 0.46
N ILE A 88 -14.30 1.93 0.73
CA ILE A 88 -15.26 3.04 0.54
C ILE A 88 -14.67 4.15 -0.33
N ASN A 89 -15.43 4.63 -1.31
CA ASN A 89 -15.02 5.77 -2.12
C ASN A 89 -15.26 7.12 -1.44
N GLU A 90 -14.89 8.21 -2.13
CA GLU A 90 -15.05 9.59 -1.65
C GLU A 90 -16.52 10.01 -1.37
N LYS A 91 -17.49 9.17 -1.77
CA LYS A 91 -18.93 9.39 -1.55
C LYS A 91 -19.50 8.51 -0.42
N GLY A 92 -18.65 7.75 0.29
CA GLY A 92 -19.06 6.82 1.33
C GLY A 92 -19.84 5.61 0.79
N LYS A 93 -19.64 5.26 -0.48
CA LYS A 93 -20.19 4.07 -1.14
C LYS A 93 -19.11 3.01 -1.28
N ILE A 94 -19.48 1.76 -1.58
CA ILE A 94 -18.49 0.74 -1.94
C ILE A 94 -17.64 1.29 -3.09
N ALA A 95 -16.32 1.23 -2.95
CA ALA A 95 -15.41 1.69 -4.00
C ALA A 95 -15.61 0.85 -5.27
N PRO A 96 -15.56 1.45 -6.48
CA PRO A 96 -15.62 0.66 -7.72
C PRO A 96 -14.48 -0.36 -7.76
N ALA A 97 -14.80 -1.60 -8.12
CA ALA A 97 -13.84 -2.69 -7.97
C ALA A 97 -12.87 -2.81 -9.17
N PRO A 98 -11.59 -3.11 -8.92
CA PRO A 98 -10.56 -3.03 -9.96
C PRO A 98 -10.68 -4.10 -11.06
N TRP A 99 -11.44 -5.18 -10.81
CA TRP A 99 -11.66 -6.26 -11.78
C TRP A 99 -12.77 -5.97 -12.81
N VAL A 100 -13.62 -4.97 -12.55
CA VAL A 100 -14.86 -4.72 -13.30
C VAL A 100 -14.63 -4.41 -14.79
N PRO A 101 -13.66 -3.57 -15.19
CA PRO A 101 -13.40 -3.33 -16.61
C PRO A 101 -13.05 -4.59 -17.40
N TYR A 102 -12.35 -5.53 -16.76
CA TYR A 102 -11.93 -6.79 -17.38
C TYR A 102 -13.10 -7.78 -17.48
N THR A 103 -13.85 -8.01 -16.40
CA THR A 103 -14.95 -8.98 -16.40
C THR A 103 -16.09 -8.54 -17.31
N ARG A 104 -16.38 -7.24 -17.40
CA ARG A 104 -17.33 -6.69 -18.39
C ARG A 104 -16.83 -6.83 -19.83
N ALA A 105 -15.51 -6.83 -20.05
CA ALA A 105 -14.91 -7.09 -21.35
C ALA A 105 -14.85 -8.60 -21.69
N GLY A 106 -15.37 -9.48 -20.83
CA GLY A 106 -15.41 -10.92 -21.07
C GLY A 106 -14.16 -11.68 -20.59
N CYS A 107 -13.35 -11.08 -19.72
CA CYS A 107 -12.14 -11.69 -19.18
C CYS A 107 -12.28 -12.06 -17.70
N ASP A 108 -11.96 -13.30 -17.35
CA ASP A 108 -11.81 -13.70 -15.94
C ASP A 108 -10.55 -13.05 -15.35
N VAL A 109 -10.64 -12.67 -14.08
CA VAL A 109 -9.57 -12.01 -13.31
C VAL A 109 -9.21 -12.87 -12.10
N GLY A 110 -8.01 -13.43 -12.09
CA GLY A 110 -7.48 -14.20 -10.98
C GLY A 110 -6.57 -13.37 -10.08
N SER A 111 -6.65 -13.61 -8.79
CA SER A 111 -5.80 -12.96 -7.79
C SER A 111 -5.27 -13.98 -6.79
N VAL A 112 -4.02 -13.82 -6.38
CA VAL A 112 -3.41 -14.55 -5.27
C VAL A 112 -2.64 -13.61 -4.34
N ALA A 113 -2.99 -13.62 -3.06
CA ALA A 113 -2.47 -12.73 -2.02
C ALA A 113 -2.57 -11.22 -2.34
N THR A 114 -3.49 -10.84 -3.23
CA THR A 114 -3.66 -9.46 -3.69
C THR A 114 -4.73 -8.75 -2.86
N ALA A 115 -4.33 -7.69 -2.15
CA ALA A 115 -5.14 -6.95 -1.18
C ALA A 115 -6.59 -6.72 -1.63
N ASN A 116 -7.54 -7.08 -0.76
CA ASN A 116 -9.00 -6.91 -0.86
C ASN A 116 -9.70 -7.54 -2.09
N THR A 117 -8.98 -8.09 -3.06
CA THR A 117 -9.55 -8.81 -4.22
C THR A 117 -9.78 -10.30 -3.96
N ILE A 118 -9.33 -10.79 -2.81
CA ILE A 118 -9.51 -12.16 -2.34
C ILE A 118 -10.05 -12.13 -0.91
N LEU A 119 -10.43 -13.28 -0.35
CA LEU A 119 -10.75 -13.35 1.08
C LEU A 119 -9.45 -13.32 1.86
N GLU A 120 -9.32 -12.42 2.84
CA GLU A 120 -8.09 -12.17 3.60
C GLU A 120 -8.20 -12.66 5.04
N ASN A 121 -9.43 -12.89 5.51
CA ASN A 121 -9.69 -13.44 6.83
C ASN A 121 -10.89 -14.39 6.82
N THR A 122 -10.94 -15.31 7.79
CA THR A 122 -12.08 -16.24 7.92
C THR A 122 -13.23 -15.68 8.75
N ALA A 123 -13.03 -14.55 9.44
CA ALA A 123 -13.95 -14.05 10.45
C ALA A 123 -15.15 -13.31 9.84
N ILE A 124 -14.91 -12.44 8.86
CA ILE A 124 -15.92 -11.60 8.24
C ILE A 124 -16.07 -11.84 6.74
N ASP A 125 -15.04 -12.35 6.04
CA ASP A 125 -15.13 -12.55 4.59
C ASP A 125 -15.98 -13.78 4.25
N ILE A 126 -15.79 -14.88 5.00
CA ILE A 126 -16.58 -16.11 4.86
C ILE A 126 -18.08 -15.85 5.01
N PRO A 127 -18.56 -15.21 6.10
CA PRO A 127 -19.98 -14.88 6.19
C PRO A 127 -20.44 -13.84 5.15
N THR A 128 -19.56 -13.00 4.63
CA THR A 128 -19.88 -12.03 3.56
C THR A 128 -20.13 -12.75 2.23
N VAL A 129 -19.24 -13.65 1.81
CA VAL A 129 -19.28 -14.29 0.49
C VAL A 129 -20.12 -15.57 0.46
N PHE A 130 -19.99 -16.42 1.48
CA PHE A 130 -20.68 -17.71 1.54
C PHE A 130 -21.95 -17.67 2.41
N GLY A 131 -22.06 -16.69 3.31
CA GLY A 131 -23.14 -16.58 4.28
C GLY A 131 -22.77 -17.22 5.63
N ALA A 132 -23.25 -16.63 6.73
CA ALA A 132 -22.89 -17.05 8.10
C ALA A 132 -23.37 -18.45 8.53
N GLY A 133 -24.26 -19.09 7.76
CA GLY A 133 -24.77 -20.45 8.01
C GLY A 133 -24.35 -21.44 6.92
N SER A 134 -23.26 -21.14 6.21
CA SER A 134 -22.73 -21.95 5.11
C SER A 134 -21.84 -23.10 5.61
N PRO A 135 -21.64 -24.16 4.80
CA PRO A 135 -20.65 -25.20 5.10
C PRO A 135 -19.23 -24.66 5.34
N GLU A 136 -18.87 -23.55 4.68
CA GLU A 136 -17.60 -22.85 4.82
C GLU A 136 -17.50 -22.21 6.20
N ALA A 137 -18.57 -21.57 6.68
CA ALA A 137 -18.64 -21.06 8.05
C ALA A 137 -18.59 -22.19 9.10
N ASP A 138 -19.20 -23.35 8.82
CA ASP A 138 -19.08 -24.54 9.68
C ASP A 138 -17.63 -25.05 9.73
N GLU A 139 -16.91 -25.03 8.60
CA GLU A 139 -15.50 -25.42 8.55
C GLU A 139 -14.61 -24.44 9.33
N VAL A 140 -14.84 -23.14 9.22
CA VAL A 140 -14.14 -22.14 10.06
C VAL A 140 -14.32 -22.46 11.55
N ALA A 141 -15.53 -22.86 11.96
CA ALA A 141 -15.80 -23.19 13.36
C ALA A 141 -15.17 -24.52 13.81
N LEU A 142 -15.07 -25.52 12.93
CA LEU A 142 -14.61 -26.88 13.27
C LEU A 142 -13.12 -27.11 13.01
N HIS A 143 -12.58 -26.49 11.97
CA HIS A 143 -11.24 -26.71 11.41
C HIS A 143 -10.59 -25.39 10.96
N PRO A 144 -10.39 -24.40 11.86
CA PRO A 144 -10.01 -23.03 11.48
C PRO A 144 -8.69 -22.93 10.69
N ALA A 145 -7.69 -23.78 10.99
CA ALA A 145 -6.42 -23.78 10.25
C ALA A 145 -6.58 -24.30 8.81
N GLN A 146 -7.33 -25.39 8.62
CA GLN A 146 -7.67 -25.87 7.27
C GLN A 146 -8.55 -24.85 6.54
N ALA A 147 -9.53 -24.24 7.22
CA ALA A 147 -10.40 -23.23 6.62
C ALA A 147 -9.60 -22.01 6.13
N PHE A 148 -8.54 -21.62 6.84
CA PHE A 148 -7.63 -20.57 6.38
C PHE A 148 -6.94 -20.98 5.07
N ALA A 149 -6.31 -22.16 5.03
CA ALA A 149 -5.67 -22.67 3.82
C ALA A 149 -6.67 -22.87 2.65
N ASP A 150 -7.90 -23.25 2.94
CA ASP A 150 -8.94 -23.55 1.95
C ASP A 150 -9.56 -22.28 1.33
N PHE A 151 -9.74 -21.21 2.11
CA PHE A 151 -10.58 -20.08 1.71
C PHE A 151 -9.86 -18.74 1.56
N VAL A 152 -8.73 -18.54 2.24
CA VAL A 152 -8.01 -17.25 2.21
C VAL A 152 -7.02 -17.22 1.04
N GLY A 153 -6.74 -16.03 0.54
CA GLY A 153 -5.55 -15.77 -0.28
C GLY A 153 -5.71 -16.00 -1.77
N ILE A 154 -6.77 -16.64 -2.27
CA ILE A 154 -6.94 -16.93 -3.71
C ILE A 154 -8.37 -16.65 -4.15
N GLY A 155 -8.57 -16.11 -5.35
CA GLY A 155 -9.88 -15.90 -5.93
C GLY A 155 -9.86 -15.65 -7.43
N VAL A 156 -11.02 -15.86 -8.07
CA VAL A 156 -11.25 -15.55 -9.48
C VAL A 156 -12.57 -14.82 -9.62
N HIS A 157 -12.53 -13.56 -10.06
CA HIS A 157 -13.70 -12.80 -10.47
C HIS A 157 -13.98 -13.09 -11.94
N CYS A 158 -15.14 -13.65 -12.25
CA CYS A 158 -15.41 -14.16 -13.58
C CYS A 158 -16.20 -13.17 -14.44
N ALA A 159 -15.91 -13.19 -15.73
CA ALA A 159 -16.77 -12.66 -16.76
C ALA A 159 -18.17 -13.30 -16.68
N HIS A 160 -19.17 -12.57 -17.18
CA HIS A 160 -20.57 -12.97 -17.09
C HIS A 160 -20.86 -14.35 -17.73
N ASP A 161 -20.15 -14.71 -18.80
CA ASP A 161 -20.29 -15.97 -19.53
C ASP A 161 -19.15 -16.97 -19.28
N SER A 162 -18.36 -16.76 -18.21
CA SER A 162 -17.29 -17.68 -17.83
C SER A 162 -17.78 -19.11 -17.65
N THR A 163 -17.09 -20.04 -18.31
CA THR A 163 -17.31 -21.48 -18.11
C THR A 163 -16.67 -22.01 -16.84
N LEU A 164 -15.80 -21.21 -16.19
CA LEU A 164 -15.11 -21.56 -14.96
C LEU A 164 -16.03 -21.34 -13.75
N CYS A 165 -16.67 -20.18 -13.66
CA CYS A 165 -17.57 -19.83 -12.55
C CYS A 165 -19.00 -20.39 -12.71
N THR A 166 -19.15 -21.70 -12.57
CA THR A 166 -20.47 -22.36 -12.56
C THR A 166 -20.92 -22.72 -11.15
N ASP A 167 -22.23 -22.95 -10.96
CA ASP A 167 -22.76 -23.46 -9.68
C ASP A 167 -22.18 -24.84 -9.35
N ALA A 168 -21.83 -25.64 -10.36
CA ALA A 168 -21.19 -26.94 -10.19
C ALA A 168 -19.75 -26.83 -9.64
N ASN A 169 -19.06 -25.74 -9.98
CA ASN A 169 -17.76 -25.38 -9.43
C ASN A 169 -17.88 -24.54 -8.16
N HIS A 170 -19.09 -24.43 -7.60
CA HIS A 170 -19.37 -23.73 -6.36
C HIS A 170 -19.12 -22.22 -6.41
N ALA A 171 -19.23 -21.61 -7.58
CA ALA A 171 -19.14 -20.16 -7.73
C ALA A 171 -20.22 -19.44 -6.89
N ARG A 172 -19.89 -18.24 -6.42
CA ARG A 172 -20.78 -17.37 -5.65
C ARG A 172 -21.08 -16.07 -6.40
N PRO A 173 -22.23 -15.43 -6.15
CA PRO A 173 -22.46 -14.08 -6.66
C PRO A 173 -21.32 -13.15 -6.26
N ASP A 174 -20.74 -12.46 -7.23
CA ASP A 174 -19.75 -11.41 -6.98
C ASP A 174 -20.48 -10.07 -6.91
N LEU A 175 -20.71 -9.59 -5.68
CA LEU A 175 -21.67 -8.51 -5.41
C LEU A 175 -20.97 -7.16 -5.30
N LEU A 176 -21.30 -6.24 -6.21
CA LEU A 176 -20.89 -4.83 -6.16
C LEU A 176 -22.12 -3.91 -6.37
N PRO A 177 -22.94 -3.71 -5.32
CA PRO A 177 -24.24 -3.03 -5.47
C PRO A 177 -24.15 -1.51 -5.75
N ASP A 178 -23.02 -0.87 -5.41
CA ASP A 178 -22.77 0.54 -5.71
C ASP A 178 -21.91 0.73 -6.99
N GLU A 179 -21.59 -0.34 -7.72
CA GLU A 179 -20.76 -0.26 -8.93
C GLU A 179 -21.42 0.65 -9.98
N PRO A 180 -20.74 1.70 -10.46
CA PRO A 180 -21.23 2.52 -11.56
C PRO A 180 -21.62 1.66 -12.76
N ASN A 181 -22.73 1.99 -13.43
CA ASN A 181 -23.27 1.21 -14.57
C ASN A 181 -23.68 -0.24 -14.26
N GLY A 182 -23.63 -0.68 -12.99
CA GLY A 182 -24.19 -1.95 -12.50
C GLY A 182 -23.29 -3.18 -12.71
N TYR A 183 -23.39 -4.14 -11.79
CA TYR A 183 -22.57 -5.36 -11.80
C TYR A 183 -23.39 -6.58 -11.38
N GLU A 184 -24.53 -6.79 -12.04
CA GLU A 184 -25.46 -7.86 -11.70
C GLU A 184 -25.12 -9.17 -12.43
N ASN A 185 -25.35 -10.32 -11.77
CA ASN A 185 -25.18 -11.67 -12.31
C ASN A 185 -23.74 -12.10 -12.61
N PHE A 186 -22.75 -11.33 -12.18
CA PHE A 186 -21.36 -11.77 -12.14
C PHE A 186 -21.15 -12.75 -10.98
N LYS A 187 -20.15 -13.62 -11.13
CA LYS A 187 -19.81 -14.65 -10.15
C LYS A 187 -18.31 -14.65 -9.89
N GLY A 188 -17.93 -15.21 -8.75
CA GLY A 188 -16.55 -15.49 -8.42
C GLY A 188 -16.35 -16.86 -7.79
N LEU A 189 -15.12 -17.34 -7.85
CA LEU A 189 -14.61 -18.49 -7.10
C LEU A 189 -13.65 -17.95 -6.03
N PHE A 190 -13.74 -18.47 -4.81
CA PHE A 190 -13.00 -17.94 -3.68
C PHE A 190 -12.35 -19.07 -2.89
N GLY A 191 -11.06 -18.97 -2.64
CA GLY A 191 -10.28 -19.97 -1.92
C GLY A 191 -9.64 -21.04 -2.79
N ALA A 192 -8.47 -21.53 -2.35
CA ALA A 192 -7.78 -22.70 -2.89
C ALA A 192 -8.74 -23.87 -3.11
N LYS A 193 -9.66 -24.12 -2.16
CA LYS A 193 -10.62 -25.23 -2.18
C LYS A 193 -11.47 -25.28 -3.45
N TYR A 194 -11.83 -24.12 -4.01
CA TYR A 194 -12.71 -24.01 -5.17
C TYR A 194 -11.97 -23.58 -6.45
N VAL A 195 -10.82 -22.93 -6.32
CA VAL A 195 -9.99 -22.50 -7.47
C VAL A 195 -9.03 -23.60 -7.92
N ASP A 196 -8.27 -24.20 -7.00
CA ASP A 196 -7.19 -25.13 -7.35
C ASP A 196 -7.66 -26.37 -8.13
N PRO A 197 -8.83 -26.99 -7.85
CA PRO A 197 -9.34 -28.11 -8.65
C PRO A 197 -9.54 -27.80 -10.13
N LEU A 198 -9.66 -26.52 -10.50
CA LEU A 198 -9.93 -26.09 -11.86
C LEU A 198 -8.65 -25.72 -12.63
N ILE A 199 -7.60 -25.30 -11.93
CA ILE A 199 -6.37 -24.77 -12.55
C ILE A 199 -5.15 -25.70 -12.38
N PHE A 200 -5.11 -26.52 -11.32
CA PHE A 200 -4.03 -27.48 -11.11
C PHE A 200 -4.39 -28.87 -11.63
N PRO A 201 -3.48 -29.54 -12.36
CA PRO A 201 -3.64 -30.95 -12.69
C PRO A 201 -3.85 -31.80 -11.43
N GLY A 202 -5.03 -32.45 -11.32
CA GLY A 202 -5.38 -33.26 -10.15
C GLY A 202 -5.81 -32.46 -8.90
N GLY A 203 -5.87 -31.13 -9.00
CA GLY A 203 -6.41 -30.23 -7.98
C GLY A 203 -5.55 -30.03 -6.73
N THR A 204 -4.28 -30.43 -6.78
CA THR A 204 -3.32 -30.15 -5.70
C THR A 204 -2.40 -29.02 -6.12
N PRO A 205 -2.34 -27.89 -5.39
CA PRO A 205 -1.46 -26.79 -5.72
C PRO A 205 0.01 -27.19 -5.54
N THR A 206 0.85 -26.82 -6.50
CA THR A 206 2.30 -27.03 -6.45
C THR A 206 3.06 -25.78 -6.82
N ASP A 207 4.20 -25.52 -6.17
CA ASP A 207 5.10 -24.42 -6.52
C ASP A 207 5.77 -24.66 -7.89
N LEU A 208 6.53 -23.69 -8.39
CA LEU A 208 7.26 -23.82 -9.66
C LEU A 208 8.30 -24.96 -9.69
N ASN A 209 8.67 -25.51 -8.53
CA ASN A 209 9.58 -26.64 -8.41
C ASN A 209 8.84 -27.99 -8.32
N GLY A 210 7.51 -27.98 -8.29
CA GLY A 210 6.66 -29.17 -8.18
C GLY A 210 6.43 -29.66 -6.75
N ASN A 211 6.77 -28.86 -5.72
CA ASN A 211 6.46 -29.18 -4.34
C ASN A 211 5.01 -28.79 -4.02
N THR A 212 4.30 -29.60 -3.24
CA THR A 212 2.95 -29.25 -2.77
C THR A 212 2.98 -27.97 -1.97
N ILE A 213 2.09 -27.03 -2.31
CA ILE A 213 1.89 -25.81 -1.52
C ILE A 213 0.95 -26.12 -0.36
N GLN A 214 1.40 -25.77 0.84
CA GLN A 214 0.72 -26.04 2.09
C GLN A 214 1.26 -25.10 3.18
N ASP A 215 0.47 -24.88 4.23
CA ASP A 215 0.91 -24.12 5.39
C ASP A 215 1.98 -24.86 6.22
N ALA A 216 2.54 -24.17 7.22
CA ALA A 216 3.57 -24.72 8.10
C ALA A 216 3.13 -25.94 8.94
N THR A 217 1.83 -26.21 8.98
CA THR A 217 1.21 -27.35 9.67
C THR A 217 0.69 -28.44 8.73
N ASN A 218 1.02 -28.36 7.43
CA ASN A 218 0.67 -29.29 6.35
C ASN A 218 -0.81 -29.27 5.92
N HIS A 219 -1.53 -28.17 6.09
CA HIS A 219 -2.80 -27.98 5.41
C HIS A 219 -2.52 -27.55 3.96
N VAL A 220 -2.91 -28.39 3.00
CA VAL A 220 -2.76 -28.10 1.56
C VAL A 220 -3.70 -26.95 1.18
N GLY A 221 -3.20 -25.98 0.42
CA GLY A 221 -3.92 -24.76 0.06
C GLY A 221 -3.04 -23.53 0.21
N PHE A 222 -3.65 -22.39 0.53
CA PHE A 222 -2.94 -21.13 0.75
C PHE A 222 -1.99 -21.23 1.95
N PRO A 223 -0.68 -20.94 1.79
CA PRO A 223 0.32 -21.14 2.85
C PRO A 223 0.31 -20.04 3.91
N GLY A 224 -0.37 -18.93 3.66
CA GLY A 224 -0.23 -17.67 4.42
C GLY A 224 0.46 -16.60 3.59
N PHE A 225 0.24 -15.33 3.92
CA PHE A 225 0.76 -14.18 3.15
C PHE A 225 2.29 -14.09 3.15
N ASP A 226 2.93 -14.44 4.26
CA ASP A 226 4.40 -14.49 4.38
C ASP A 226 5.00 -15.76 3.74
N GLY A 227 4.17 -16.72 3.33
CA GLY A 227 4.56 -17.92 2.58
C GLY A 227 4.35 -17.79 1.07
N MET A 228 4.28 -16.55 0.58
CA MET A 228 4.09 -16.24 -0.84
C MET A 228 5.42 -15.93 -1.52
N GLU A 229 6.44 -16.77 -1.27
CA GLU A 229 7.71 -16.65 -1.96
C GLU A 229 7.53 -16.79 -3.48
N ALA A 230 8.48 -16.28 -4.27
CA ALA A 230 8.31 -16.16 -5.73
C ALA A 230 7.90 -17.47 -6.45
N THR A 231 8.39 -18.63 -6.01
CA THR A 231 8.00 -19.94 -6.61
C THR A 231 6.55 -20.33 -6.34
N VAL A 232 5.96 -19.83 -5.26
CA VAL A 232 4.58 -20.08 -4.86
C VAL A 232 3.65 -19.17 -5.67
N SER A 233 3.81 -17.85 -5.55
CA SER A 233 2.96 -16.86 -6.22
C SER A 233 2.94 -17.02 -7.74
N LEU A 234 4.13 -17.14 -8.35
CA LEU A 234 4.25 -17.26 -9.80
C LEU A 234 3.71 -18.59 -10.33
N SER A 235 3.60 -19.63 -9.49
CA SER A 235 2.97 -20.89 -9.89
C SER A 235 1.46 -20.73 -10.07
N TRP A 236 0.78 -20.10 -9.11
CA TRP A 236 -0.65 -19.79 -9.24
C TRP A 236 -0.92 -18.91 -10.45
N VAL A 237 -0.11 -17.88 -10.69
CA VAL A 237 -0.23 -17.03 -11.89
C VAL A 237 -0.12 -17.87 -13.17
N ALA A 238 0.89 -18.73 -13.28
CA ALA A 238 1.05 -19.59 -14.46
C ALA A 238 -0.14 -20.52 -14.66
N HIS A 239 -0.59 -21.21 -13.61
CA HIS A 239 -1.74 -22.11 -13.67
C HIS A 239 -3.05 -21.40 -14.01
N MET A 240 -3.29 -20.20 -13.50
CA MET A 240 -4.46 -19.40 -13.85
C MET A 240 -4.44 -19.02 -15.35
N GLN A 241 -3.31 -18.51 -15.84
CA GLN A 241 -3.13 -18.16 -17.26
C GLN A 241 -3.33 -19.37 -18.18
N GLU A 242 -2.74 -20.51 -17.84
CA GLU A 242 -2.89 -21.79 -18.56
C GLU A 242 -4.33 -22.33 -18.54
N ALA A 243 -5.08 -22.04 -17.49
CA ALA A 243 -6.50 -22.41 -17.35
C ALA A 243 -7.46 -21.45 -18.06
N GLY A 244 -6.94 -20.43 -18.76
CA GLY A 244 -7.75 -19.48 -19.52
C GLY A 244 -8.26 -18.30 -18.70
N ILE A 245 -7.60 -17.96 -17.59
CA ILE A 245 -7.82 -16.72 -16.83
C ILE A 245 -6.77 -15.69 -17.29
N PRO A 246 -7.10 -14.77 -18.21
CA PRO A 246 -6.10 -13.96 -18.90
C PRO A 246 -5.56 -12.78 -18.08
N VAL A 247 -6.25 -12.35 -17.03
CA VAL A 247 -5.82 -11.26 -16.15
C VAL A 247 -5.49 -11.85 -14.78
N THR A 248 -4.24 -11.72 -14.35
CA THR A 248 -3.77 -12.34 -13.11
C THR A 248 -2.91 -11.39 -12.29
N TYR A 249 -3.21 -11.27 -11.00
CA TYR A 249 -2.43 -10.51 -10.03
C TYR A 249 -1.85 -11.44 -8.97
N ALA A 250 -0.64 -11.14 -8.53
CA ALA A 250 -0.03 -11.84 -7.41
C ALA A 250 0.85 -10.92 -6.58
N TYR A 251 0.79 -11.08 -5.26
CA TYR A 251 1.80 -10.57 -4.34
C TYR A 251 2.93 -11.60 -4.20
N ILE A 252 4.16 -11.11 -4.02
CA ILE A 252 5.33 -11.92 -3.71
C ILE A 252 5.89 -11.35 -2.40
N SER A 253 6.12 -12.21 -1.41
CA SER A 253 6.72 -11.83 -0.13
C SER A 253 8.05 -11.12 -0.35
N ASP A 254 8.46 -10.27 0.59
CA ASP A 254 9.71 -9.53 0.48
C ASP A 254 10.92 -10.46 0.33
N ALA A 255 12.08 -9.90 -0.03
CA ALA A 255 13.31 -10.68 -0.13
C ALA A 255 14.19 -10.56 1.12
N HIS A 256 13.90 -9.59 1.98
CA HIS A 256 14.79 -9.14 3.04
C HIS A 256 14.52 -9.85 4.38
N ASP A 257 13.42 -10.57 4.50
CA ASP A 257 13.08 -11.42 5.63
C ASP A 257 13.23 -12.91 5.30
N GLY A 258 13.65 -13.69 6.29
CA GLY A 258 13.57 -15.14 6.22
C GLY A 258 12.16 -15.59 6.57
N HIS A 259 11.51 -16.32 5.63
CA HIS A 259 10.13 -16.83 5.76
C HIS A 259 10.03 -18.29 6.28
N GLY A 260 11.16 -19.01 6.35
CA GLY A 260 11.24 -20.39 6.84
C GLY A 260 10.44 -21.40 6.00
N THR A 261 9.47 -22.08 6.61
CA THR A 261 8.56 -23.01 5.92
C THR A 261 7.17 -22.37 5.87
N ALA A 262 6.78 -21.89 4.69
CA ALA A 262 5.46 -21.29 4.46
C ALA A 262 5.18 -20.09 5.40
N GLY A 263 6.13 -19.13 5.47
CA GLY A 263 5.94 -17.87 6.22
C GLY A 263 5.81 -18.04 7.73
N ASN A 264 6.35 -19.12 8.31
CA ASN A 264 6.16 -19.42 9.73
C ASN A 264 7.13 -18.67 10.64
N ILE A 265 8.11 -17.99 10.05
CA ILE A 265 9.07 -17.12 10.71
C ILE A 265 9.17 -15.84 9.90
N HIS A 266 9.59 -14.76 10.54
CA HIS A 266 9.88 -13.48 9.92
C HIS A 266 11.19 -12.99 10.52
N PHE A 267 12.30 -13.33 9.85
CA PHE A 267 13.66 -13.09 10.32
C PHE A 267 14.33 -12.00 9.50
N ALA A 268 14.37 -10.77 10.00
CA ALA A 268 15.05 -9.65 9.35
C ALA A 268 16.51 -9.93 9.02
N TYR A 269 16.84 -10.06 7.74
CA TYR A 269 18.21 -10.07 7.24
C TYR A 269 18.77 -8.66 7.07
N GLY A 270 20.07 -8.51 7.30
CA GLY A 270 20.80 -7.32 6.88
C GLY A 270 21.24 -7.41 5.41
N PRO A 271 21.41 -6.26 4.74
CA PRO A 271 21.94 -6.19 3.37
C PRO A 271 23.20 -7.04 3.18
N GLY A 272 23.18 -7.92 2.18
CA GLY A 272 24.34 -8.76 1.84
C GLY A 272 24.63 -9.91 2.82
N GLU A 273 23.76 -10.19 3.79
CA GLU A 273 23.84 -11.44 4.53
C GLU A 273 23.50 -12.66 3.65
N ASP A 274 24.09 -13.80 3.97
CA ASP A 274 23.96 -15.04 3.17
C ASP A 274 22.49 -15.44 2.93
N GLY A 275 21.62 -15.27 3.94
CA GLY A 275 20.19 -15.58 3.83
C GLY A 275 19.47 -14.69 2.83
N TYR A 276 19.67 -13.37 2.93
CA TYR A 276 19.10 -12.40 1.99
C TYR A 276 19.59 -12.64 0.55
N VAL A 277 20.91 -12.80 0.38
CA VAL A 277 21.49 -13.03 -0.95
C VAL A 277 20.98 -14.33 -1.56
N LYS A 278 20.83 -15.38 -0.75
CA LYS A 278 20.23 -16.64 -1.20
C LYS A 278 18.77 -16.45 -1.63
N GLN A 279 17.95 -15.74 -0.86
CA GLN A 279 16.55 -15.50 -1.21
C GLN A 279 16.42 -14.72 -2.53
N LEU A 280 17.25 -13.69 -2.74
CA LEU A 280 17.33 -12.97 -4.01
C LEU A 280 17.75 -13.85 -5.20
N GLN A 281 18.60 -14.85 -4.99
CA GLN A 281 18.98 -15.84 -6.01
C GLN A 281 17.84 -16.82 -6.29
N ASP A 282 17.13 -17.28 -5.26
CA ASP A 282 16.00 -18.18 -5.40
C ASP A 282 14.84 -17.48 -6.14
N TYR A 283 14.56 -16.22 -5.83
CA TYR A 283 13.54 -15.41 -6.52
C TYR A 283 13.93 -15.16 -7.98
N ASP A 284 15.20 -14.88 -8.24
CA ASP A 284 15.71 -14.73 -9.60
C ASP A 284 15.54 -16.00 -10.45
N ALA A 285 15.82 -17.17 -9.86
CA ALA A 285 15.60 -18.45 -10.50
C ALA A 285 14.11 -18.75 -10.71
N ALA A 286 13.24 -18.36 -9.77
CA ALA A 286 11.80 -18.48 -9.90
C ALA A 286 11.27 -17.68 -11.11
N PHE A 287 11.71 -16.42 -11.28
CA PHE A 287 11.36 -15.61 -12.45
C PHE A 287 11.83 -16.25 -13.75
N GLN A 288 13.05 -16.81 -13.79
CA GLN A 288 13.52 -17.53 -14.97
C GLN A 288 12.62 -18.73 -15.32
N THR A 289 12.29 -19.55 -14.33
CA THR A 289 11.40 -20.72 -14.50
C THR A 289 10.01 -20.28 -14.98
N PHE A 290 9.45 -19.25 -14.36
CA PHE A 290 8.15 -18.68 -14.73
C PHE A 290 8.11 -18.21 -16.18
N PHE A 291 9.08 -17.39 -16.61
CA PHE A 291 9.11 -16.89 -17.99
C PHE A 291 9.31 -18.00 -19.02
N ASN A 292 10.13 -19.01 -18.71
CA ASN A 292 10.31 -20.17 -19.58
C ASN A 292 9.01 -20.97 -19.71
N ARG A 293 8.34 -21.24 -18.58
CA ARG A 293 7.07 -21.97 -18.53
C ARG A 293 5.98 -21.28 -19.36
N LEU A 294 5.74 -19.99 -19.12
CA LEU A 294 4.75 -19.24 -19.89
C LEU A 294 5.08 -19.23 -21.39
N ALA A 295 6.35 -19.06 -21.74
CA ALA A 295 6.78 -19.04 -23.14
C ALA A 295 6.58 -20.39 -23.84
N ASP A 296 6.73 -21.51 -23.13
CA ASP A 296 6.47 -22.86 -23.66
C ASP A 296 4.98 -23.05 -24.03
N ASP A 297 4.07 -22.38 -23.31
CA ASP A 297 2.64 -22.33 -23.60
C ASP A 297 2.25 -21.18 -24.55
N GLY A 298 3.24 -20.45 -25.07
CA GLY A 298 3.04 -19.37 -26.03
C GLY A 298 2.60 -18.04 -25.41
N ILE A 299 2.61 -17.91 -24.08
CA ILE A 299 2.32 -16.68 -23.32
C ILE A 299 3.64 -15.95 -23.11
N ASN A 300 3.84 -14.81 -23.77
CA ASN A 300 5.11 -14.10 -23.69
C ASN A 300 4.95 -12.61 -24.02
N LYS A 301 6.06 -11.87 -23.93
CA LYS A 301 6.16 -10.44 -24.22
C LYS A 301 5.58 -9.96 -25.58
N SER A 302 5.32 -10.85 -26.54
CA SER A 302 4.73 -10.48 -27.83
C SER A 302 3.19 -10.47 -27.83
N ASN A 303 2.55 -11.03 -26.80
CA ASN A 303 1.09 -11.11 -26.70
C ASN A 303 0.53 -10.85 -25.29
N THR A 304 1.38 -10.66 -24.29
CA THR A 304 0.98 -10.42 -22.90
C THR A 304 1.63 -9.15 -22.37
N LEU A 305 0.86 -8.38 -21.61
CA LEU A 305 1.35 -7.26 -20.81
C LEU A 305 1.78 -7.80 -19.44
N PHE A 306 3.07 -7.68 -19.13
CA PHE A 306 3.63 -7.94 -17.81
C PHE A 306 3.90 -6.61 -17.13
N VAL A 307 3.43 -6.50 -15.88
CA VAL A 307 3.68 -5.36 -15.01
C VAL A 307 4.28 -5.89 -13.71
N PHE A 308 5.41 -5.33 -13.32
CA PHE A 308 6.09 -5.62 -12.05
C PHE A 308 6.25 -4.30 -11.32
N THR A 309 5.89 -4.27 -10.04
CA THR A 309 6.10 -3.12 -9.16
C THR A 309 6.38 -3.64 -7.76
N VAL A 310 6.78 -2.73 -6.89
CA VAL A 310 6.79 -2.93 -5.45
C VAL A 310 5.68 -2.08 -4.83
N ASP A 311 5.19 -2.47 -3.66
CA ASP A 311 4.23 -1.73 -2.84
C ASP A 311 4.87 -0.56 -2.10
N GLU A 312 6.16 -0.66 -1.78
CA GLU A 312 6.97 0.38 -1.14
C GLU A 312 8.48 0.11 -1.24
N GLY A 313 9.28 1.06 -0.76
CA GLY A 313 10.68 0.85 -0.41
C GLY A 313 10.87 0.71 1.10
N ASP A 314 12.09 0.35 1.53
CA ASP A 314 12.41 0.08 2.93
C ASP A 314 13.74 0.71 3.37
N HIS A 315 13.80 1.08 4.64
CA HIS A 315 14.99 1.53 5.34
C HIS A 315 15.53 0.48 6.31
N PHE A 316 16.77 0.05 6.10
CA PHE A 316 17.42 -0.92 6.98
C PHE A 316 18.02 -0.29 8.24
N VAL A 317 17.69 -0.86 9.41
CA VAL A 317 18.22 -0.47 10.71
C VAL A 317 19.14 -1.54 11.30
N GLY A 318 20.43 -1.22 11.41
CA GLY A 318 21.42 -2.14 11.97
C GLY A 318 22.80 -1.53 12.20
N ASP A 319 23.68 -2.29 12.84
CA ASP A 319 25.09 -1.91 12.98
C ASP A 319 25.78 -1.81 11.60
N GLN A 320 26.94 -1.16 11.53
CA GLN A 320 27.75 -1.18 10.31
C GLN A 320 28.17 -2.62 9.96
N PRO A 321 28.12 -3.02 8.68
CA PRO A 321 28.40 -4.40 8.29
C PRO A 321 29.89 -4.74 8.41
N THR A 322 30.17 -6.03 8.64
CA THR A 322 31.53 -6.58 8.73
C THR A 322 31.70 -7.79 7.80
N PRO A 323 32.90 -7.99 7.20
CA PRO A 323 34.03 -7.06 7.18
C PRO A 323 33.70 -5.78 6.39
N ALA A 324 34.39 -4.68 6.69
CA ALA A 324 34.18 -3.42 5.97
C ALA A 324 34.36 -3.60 4.46
N GLY A 325 33.40 -3.13 3.67
CA GLY A 325 33.38 -3.30 2.21
C GLY A 325 32.90 -4.67 1.73
N CYS A 326 32.28 -5.48 2.60
CA CYS A 326 31.47 -6.61 2.15
C CYS A 326 30.37 -6.14 1.18
N ASP A 327 29.98 -7.03 0.27
CA ASP A 327 29.03 -6.73 -0.81
C ASP A 327 27.93 -7.80 -0.94
N GLY A 328 27.96 -8.84 -0.09
CA GLY A 328 27.06 -10.00 -0.14
C GLY A 328 27.27 -10.93 -1.33
N ILE A 329 27.97 -10.50 -2.38
CA ILE A 329 28.16 -11.27 -3.62
C ILE A 329 29.50 -12.00 -3.60
N THR A 330 30.58 -11.26 -3.35
CA THR A 330 31.94 -11.78 -3.27
C THR A 330 32.36 -12.02 -1.82
N THR A 331 31.87 -11.18 -0.91
CA THR A 331 32.15 -11.22 0.52
C THR A 331 30.84 -11.05 1.28
N PRO A 332 30.36 -12.08 1.99
CA PRO A 332 29.18 -11.96 2.85
C PRO A 332 29.30 -10.85 3.88
N CYS A 333 28.19 -10.16 4.12
CA CYS A 333 28.08 -9.19 5.21
C CYS A 333 27.58 -9.87 6.48
N HIS A 334 28.03 -9.37 7.63
CA HIS A 334 27.57 -9.77 8.95
C HIS A 334 27.37 -8.55 9.84
N TYR A 335 26.35 -8.61 10.68
CA TYR A 335 25.92 -7.53 11.55
C TYR A 335 25.96 -7.96 13.02
N ASN A 336 26.45 -7.09 13.89
CA ASN A 336 26.47 -7.36 15.33
C ASN A 336 25.09 -7.18 15.97
N ARG A 337 24.36 -6.14 15.58
CA ARG A 337 22.95 -5.90 15.90
C ARG A 337 22.19 -5.56 14.63
N VAL A 338 20.95 -6.04 14.56
CA VAL A 338 19.98 -5.78 13.49
C VAL A 338 18.64 -5.60 14.18
N GLY A 339 17.94 -4.52 13.86
CA GLY A 339 16.64 -4.22 14.46
C GLY A 339 16.32 -2.74 14.47
N GLU A 340 15.08 -2.40 14.16
CA GLU A 340 14.48 -1.07 14.37
C GLU A 340 14.67 -0.56 15.81
N ILE A 341 14.70 0.76 15.98
CA ILE A 341 14.73 1.39 17.31
C ILE A 341 13.28 1.56 17.82
N ASN A 342 12.84 0.67 18.69
CA ASN A 342 11.45 0.66 19.16
C ASN A 342 11.27 1.63 20.31
N GLY A 343 10.39 2.62 20.12
CA GLY A 343 10.08 3.67 21.09
C GLY A 343 8.63 3.65 21.58
N ASP A 344 8.42 3.71 22.89
CA ASP A 344 7.08 3.90 23.47
C ASP A 344 6.74 5.39 23.61
N LEU A 345 5.95 5.91 22.67
CA LEU A 345 5.59 7.33 22.60
C LEU A 345 4.88 7.83 23.84
N ARG A 346 3.94 7.07 24.39
CA ARG A 346 3.19 7.51 25.57
C ARG A 346 4.09 7.70 26.77
N ARG A 347 5.08 6.83 26.92
CA ARG A 347 6.01 6.89 28.05
C ARG A 347 7.11 7.91 27.83
N LEU A 348 7.58 8.10 26.59
CA LEU A 348 8.52 9.16 26.23
C LEU A 348 7.90 10.54 26.51
N ILE A 349 6.68 10.79 26.04
CA ILE A 349 5.91 12.01 26.29
C ILE A 349 5.71 12.22 27.80
N LYS A 350 5.29 11.19 28.52
CA LYS A 350 5.13 11.25 29.98
C LYS A 350 6.43 11.62 30.69
N THR A 351 7.54 11.05 30.28
CA THR A 351 8.85 11.23 30.93
C THR A 351 9.41 12.62 30.68
N GLN A 352 9.31 13.13 29.46
CA GLN A 352 9.92 14.40 29.08
C GLN A 352 9.05 15.61 29.45
N PHE A 353 7.72 15.47 29.37
CA PHE A 353 6.80 16.60 29.52
C PHE A 353 5.81 16.46 30.67
N GLY A 354 5.76 15.29 31.34
CA GLY A 354 4.81 15.02 32.42
C GLY A 354 3.37 14.86 31.95
N ASP A 355 3.11 14.86 30.63
CA ASP A 355 1.78 14.75 30.04
C ASP A 355 1.19 13.35 30.26
N ASN A 356 -0.09 13.31 30.62
CA ASN A 356 -0.86 12.08 30.85
C ASN A 356 -1.93 11.84 29.76
N THR A 357 -1.90 12.60 28.67
CA THR A 357 -2.83 12.48 27.56
C THR A 357 -2.88 11.03 27.09
N LEU A 358 -4.10 10.48 27.07
CA LEU A 358 -4.33 9.11 26.65
C LEU A 358 -4.54 9.11 25.14
N PHE A 359 -3.64 8.44 24.43
CA PHE A 359 -3.76 8.21 23.00
C PHE A 359 -3.46 6.75 22.67
N SER A 360 -3.77 6.34 21.46
CA SER A 360 -3.26 5.11 20.82
C SER A 360 -2.62 5.50 19.51
N VAL A 361 -1.79 4.62 18.98
CA VAL A 361 -1.22 4.78 17.64
C VAL A 361 -1.50 3.55 16.78
N HIS A 362 -1.55 3.75 15.47
CA HIS A 362 -1.05 2.71 14.57
C HIS A 362 0.48 2.66 14.79
N SER A 363 1.01 1.49 15.12
CA SER A 363 2.44 1.38 15.49
C SER A 363 3.25 1.32 14.21
N ASP A 364 4.18 2.27 14.05
CA ASP A 364 4.78 2.58 12.76
C ASP A 364 6.00 3.51 12.90
N ASP A 365 6.77 3.71 11.82
CA ASP A 365 7.74 4.81 11.72
C ASP A 365 7.03 6.15 11.42
N ALA A 366 5.82 6.12 10.86
CA ALA A 366 4.89 7.25 10.76
C ALA A 366 3.63 7.07 11.66
N PRO A 367 3.77 7.04 13.00
CA PRO A 367 2.75 6.50 13.90
C PRO A 367 1.52 7.42 14.03
N ASN A 368 0.42 7.07 13.35
CA ASN A 368 -0.80 7.89 13.37
C ASN A 368 -1.42 7.97 14.78
N VAL A 369 -1.60 9.18 15.30
CA VAL A 369 -2.03 9.40 16.70
C VAL A 369 -3.55 9.56 16.79
N TYR A 370 -4.16 8.79 17.69
CA TYR A 370 -5.59 8.88 18.02
C TYR A 370 -5.73 9.25 19.50
N ILE A 371 -6.14 10.50 19.79
CA ILE A 371 -6.33 10.96 21.17
C ILE A 371 -7.70 10.50 21.68
N ALA A 372 -7.73 9.88 22.86
CA ALA A 372 -8.98 9.43 23.48
C ALA A 372 -9.95 10.60 23.68
N GLY A 373 -11.21 10.38 23.33
CA GLY A 373 -12.26 11.41 23.32
C GLY A 373 -12.42 12.12 21.96
N ASN A 374 -11.56 11.82 20.97
CA ASN A 374 -11.56 12.44 19.64
C ASN A 374 -11.65 13.99 19.70
N PRO A 375 -10.72 14.66 20.40
CA PRO A 375 -10.70 16.12 20.46
C PRO A 375 -10.50 16.73 19.06
N SER A 376 -10.90 17.98 18.90
CA SER A 376 -10.66 18.69 17.63
C SER A 376 -9.17 18.99 17.45
N GLN A 377 -8.75 19.27 16.21
CA GLN A 377 -7.36 19.65 15.90
C GLN A 377 -6.91 20.95 16.57
N THR A 378 -7.85 21.78 17.03
CA THR A 378 -7.55 23.04 17.75
C THR A 378 -7.75 22.92 19.26
N ASP A 379 -8.09 21.73 19.76
CA ASP A 379 -8.25 21.51 21.20
C ASP A 379 -6.89 21.70 21.92
N PRO A 380 -6.85 22.37 23.09
CA PRO A 380 -5.61 22.57 23.83
C PRO A 380 -4.82 21.28 24.12
N VAL A 381 -5.50 20.14 24.32
CA VAL A 381 -4.84 18.83 24.52
C VAL A 381 -4.13 18.38 23.24
N THR A 382 -4.81 18.46 22.10
CA THR A 382 -4.21 18.13 20.80
C THR A 382 -2.99 19.00 20.51
N ARG A 383 -3.17 20.32 20.63
CA ARG A 383 -2.12 21.30 20.35
C ARG A 383 -0.90 21.12 21.27
N LYS A 384 -1.13 20.77 22.53
CA LYS A 384 -0.05 20.50 23.49
C LYS A 384 0.72 19.25 23.07
N LEU A 385 0.03 18.17 22.73
CA LEU A 385 0.67 16.92 22.35
C LEU A 385 1.51 17.05 21.07
N GLU A 386 1.03 17.76 20.05
CA GLU A 386 1.79 17.99 18.81
C GLU A 386 3.11 18.74 19.06
N ARG A 387 3.09 19.79 19.88
CA ARG A 387 4.30 20.54 20.26
C ARG A 387 5.29 19.69 21.05
N GLU A 388 4.80 18.81 21.91
CA GLU A 388 5.62 17.89 22.69
C GLU A 388 6.22 16.81 21.81
N MET A 389 5.43 16.27 20.87
CA MET A 389 5.88 15.32 19.86
C MET A 389 7.02 15.89 19.01
N ALA A 390 6.87 17.14 18.55
CA ALA A 390 7.90 17.86 17.79
C ALA A 390 9.19 18.16 18.58
N GLN A 391 9.17 18.06 19.91
CA GLN A 391 10.31 18.31 20.79
C GLN A 391 10.92 17.02 21.35
N LEU A 392 10.39 15.85 20.97
CA LEU A 392 10.88 14.58 21.49
C LEU A 392 12.37 14.39 21.20
N SER A 393 13.05 13.87 22.20
CA SER A 393 14.43 13.42 22.11
C SER A 393 14.58 12.05 22.75
N ALA A 394 15.51 11.25 22.28
CA ALA A 394 15.77 9.93 22.84
C ALA A 394 17.24 9.54 22.68
N VAL A 395 17.72 8.64 23.54
CA VAL A 395 19.06 8.08 23.38
C VAL A 395 18.96 6.96 22.35
N ASN A 396 19.68 7.10 21.24
CA ASN A 396 19.79 6.06 20.23
C ASN A 396 20.62 4.89 20.80
N PRO A 397 20.05 3.68 20.92
CA PRO A 397 20.75 2.52 21.47
C PRO A 397 21.89 2.01 20.58
N TYR A 398 21.93 2.36 19.29
CA TYR A 398 23.06 2.05 18.41
C TYR A 398 24.27 2.92 18.71
N THR A 399 24.07 4.23 18.81
CA THR A 399 25.15 5.23 18.85
C THR A 399 25.45 5.75 20.26
N THR A 400 24.55 5.51 21.22
CA THR A 400 24.54 6.06 22.58
C THR A 400 24.41 7.59 22.67
N GLN A 401 24.13 8.25 21.53
CA GLN A 401 23.93 9.70 21.48
C GLN A 401 22.45 10.04 21.73
N THR A 402 22.20 11.21 22.32
CA THR A 402 20.85 11.76 22.38
C THR A 402 20.54 12.43 21.05
N GLU A 403 19.52 11.91 20.36
CA GLU A 403 18.97 12.49 19.16
C GLU A 403 17.84 13.46 19.53
N HIS A 404 17.87 14.61 18.89
CA HIS A 404 16.83 15.64 18.96
C HIS A 404 16.19 15.70 17.58
N ASN A 405 14.86 15.75 17.51
CA ASN A 405 14.05 15.63 16.28
C ASN A 405 13.91 14.19 15.77
N ILE A 406 13.65 13.24 16.66
CA ILE A 406 13.25 11.86 16.28
C ILE A 406 11.86 11.82 15.61
N MET A 407 11.18 12.96 15.54
CA MET A 407 9.99 13.25 14.72
C MET A 407 10.37 14.38 13.77
N VAL A 408 10.54 14.08 12.49
CA VAL A 408 11.09 15.00 11.48
C VAL A 408 10.01 15.85 10.82
N ALA A 409 8.77 15.37 10.78
CA ALA A 409 7.61 16.12 10.28
C ALA A 409 6.34 15.81 11.06
N LEU A 410 5.34 16.70 10.97
CA LEU A 410 4.02 16.50 11.54
C LEU A 410 2.93 17.04 10.59
N ALA A 411 1.81 16.33 10.52
CA ALA A 411 0.61 16.67 9.79
C ALA A 411 -0.63 16.57 10.69
N ASP A 412 -1.37 17.67 10.88
CA ASP A 412 -2.71 17.62 11.48
C ASP A 412 -3.77 17.23 10.43
N LYS A 413 -5.08 17.34 10.74
CA LYS A 413 -6.12 16.99 9.76
C LYS A 413 -6.16 17.93 8.55
N THR A 414 -5.63 19.14 8.65
CA THR A 414 -5.52 20.04 7.50
C THR A 414 -4.45 19.55 6.55
N GLU A 415 -3.26 19.21 7.04
CA GLU A 415 -2.20 18.67 6.17
C GLU A 415 -2.47 17.23 5.72
N MET A 416 -3.01 16.36 6.57
CA MET A 416 -3.42 15.00 6.18
C MET A 416 -4.45 15.00 5.03
N LYS A 417 -5.30 16.03 4.92
CA LYS A 417 -6.17 16.20 3.75
C LYS A 417 -5.35 16.46 2.48
N THR A 418 -4.33 17.30 2.56
CA THR A 418 -3.42 17.59 1.43
C THR A 418 -2.72 16.31 0.96
N LEU A 419 -2.33 15.46 1.91
CA LEU A 419 -1.61 14.20 1.70
C LEU A 419 -2.50 12.99 1.34
N HIS A 420 -3.81 13.20 1.10
CA HIS A 420 -4.75 12.11 0.77
C HIS A 420 -4.95 11.06 1.88
N MET A 421 -4.86 11.46 3.15
CA MET A 421 -4.98 10.55 4.32
C MET A 421 -6.35 10.66 5.04
N ILE A 422 -7.32 11.39 4.48
CA ILE A 422 -8.65 11.59 5.08
C ILE A 422 -9.73 10.99 4.21
N THR A 423 -10.23 9.83 4.63
CA THR A 423 -11.30 9.09 3.93
C THR A 423 -12.69 9.71 4.16
N ALA A 424 -13.67 9.23 3.39
CA ALA A 424 -15.08 9.58 3.59
C ALA A 424 -15.66 9.11 4.94
N ASP A 425 -14.99 8.19 5.65
CA ASP A 425 -15.37 7.80 7.01
C ASP A 425 -14.57 8.60 8.06
N PRO A 426 -15.23 9.56 8.75
CA PRO A 426 -14.56 10.39 9.75
C PRO A 426 -14.13 9.61 11.00
N ALA A 427 -14.64 8.38 11.23
CA ALA A 427 -14.21 7.56 12.34
C ALA A 427 -12.78 7.04 12.15
N ARG A 428 -12.36 6.82 10.89
CA ARG A 428 -11.02 6.30 10.53
C ARG A 428 -9.92 7.36 10.60
N THR A 429 -10.28 8.65 10.60
CA THR A 429 -9.33 9.77 10.57
C THR A 429 -8.52 9.90 11.86
N PRO A 430 -7.17 9.85 11.79
CA PRO A 430 -6.31 10.15 12.94
C PRO A 430 -6.52 11.56 13.52
N THR A 431 -6.05 11.80 14.74
CA THR A 431 -5.99 13.15 15.30
C THR A 431 -4.93 14.00 14.60
N PHE A 432 -3.72 13.45 14.45
CA PHE A 432 -2.60 13.97 13.67
C PHE A 432 -1.60 12.83 13.41
N THR A 433 -0.65 13.04 12.52
CA THR A 433 0.40 12.08 12.16
C THR A 433 1.77 12.75 12.26
N PRO A 434 2.66 12.29 13.15
CA PRO A 434 4.08 12.56 13.04
C PRO A 434 4.76 11.55 12.10
N PHE A 435 5.88 11.99 11.53
CA PHE A 435 6.78 11.24 10.65
C PHE A 435 8.14 11.20 11.34
N ALA A 436 8.74 10.02 11.51
CA ALA A 436 9.92 9.84 12.35
C ALA A 436 11.23 10.06 11.61
N ASP A 437 12.34 9.93 12.34
CA ASP A 437 13.60 9.54 11.71
C ASP A 437 13.49 8.04 11.34
N PRO A 438 13.96 7.60 10.15
CA PRO A 438 13.64 6.28 9.62
C PRO A 438 14.27 5.13 10.43
N ASP A 439 15.22 5.40 11.33
CA ASP A 439 15.73 4.35 12.24
C ASP A 439 14.71 3.92 13.33
N TRP A 440 13.65 4.70 13.52
CA TRP A 440 12.73 4.56 14.66
C TRP A 440 11.40 3.93 14.27
N PHE A 441 10.94 3.00 15.11
CA PHE A 441 9.58 2.44 15.05
C PHE A 441 8.85 2.74 16.36
N PHE A 442 7.66 3.31 16.27
CA PHE A 442 6.97 3.84 17.44
C PHE A 442 5.66 3.12 17.74
N PHE A 443 5.46 2.81 19.02
CA PHE A 443 4.21 2.25 19.53
C PHE A 443 3.74 3.04 20.76
N ALA A 444 2.56 2.72 21.27
CA ALA A 444 2.00 3.36 22.46
C ALA A 444 1.42 2.33 23.43
N THR A 445 2.01 2.20 24.63
CA THR A 445 1.46 1.27 25.63
C THR A 445 0.09 1.71 26.16
N GLY A 446 -0.82 0.75 26.28
CA GLY A 446 -2.16 0.97 26.82
C GLY A 446 -2.20 1.26 28.32
N GLY A 447 -3.41 1.47 28.84
CA GLY A 447 -3.69 1.67 30.27
C GLY A 447 -4.24 3.05 30.62
N PRO A 448 -4.83 3.20 31.83
CA PRO A 448 -5.54 4.41 32.24
C PRO A 448 -4.61 5.56 32.65
N THR A 449 -3.31 5.30 32.82
CA THR A 449 -2.30 6.32 33.13
C THR A 449 -0.98 5.90 32.47
N PRO A 450 -0.33 6.75 31.67
CA PRO A 450 0.98 6.44 31.10
C PRO A 450 2.02 6.21 32.20
N ALA A 451 2.80 5.14 32.06
CA ALA A 451 4.01 4.96 32.86
C ALA A 451 5.11 5.93 32.38
N ASP A 452 6.09 6.23 33.21
CA ASP A 452 7.32 6.88 32.75
C ASP A 452 8.38 5.82 32.33
N CYS A 453 9.49 6.30 31.78
CA CYS A 453 10.60 5.46 31.34
C CYS A 453 11.46 4.91 32.47
N SER A 454 11.22 5.34 33.72
CA SER A 454 11.87 4.81 34.91
C SER A 454 11.12 3.64 35.55
N ALA A 455 9.92 3.33 35.06
CA ALA A 455 9.10 2.21 35.53
C ALA A 455 9.86 0.86 35.42
N PRO A 456 9.79 -0.03 36.43
CA PRO A 456 10.57 -1.27 36.46
C PRO A 456 10.12 -2.30 35.39
N PRO A 457 10.96 -3.31 35.08
CA PRO A 457 10.59 -4.42 34.19
C PRO A 457 9.24 -5.07 34.56
N PRO A 458 8.47 -5.57 33.58
CA PRO A 458 8.84 -5.73 32.16
C PRO A 458 8.72 -4.43 31.34
N THR A 459 8.37 -3.30 31.97
CA THR A 459 8.16 -2.03 31.26
C THR A 459 9.45 -1.25 30.98
N ALA A 460 10.60 -1.50 31.61
CA ALA A 460 11.86 -0.88 31.16
C ALA A 460 12.55 -1.75 30.09
N PRO A 461 13.15 -1.17 29.04
CA PRO A 461 13.26 0.27 28.68
C PRO A 461 12.09 0.85 27.85
N CYS A 462 12.03 2.18 27.68
CA CYS A 462 11.13 2.85 26.71
C CYS A 462 11.65 2.83 25.26
N VAL A 463 12.95 2.63 25.11
CA VAL A 463 13.66 2.65 23.83
C VAL A 463 14.57 1.42 23.80
N THR A 464 14.39 0.57 22.81
CA THR A 464 15.11 -0.71 22.68
C THR A 464 15.38 -1.06 21.24
N ILE A 465 16.46 -1.79 20.99
CA ILE A 465 16.57 -2.63 19.79
C ILE A 465 16.03 -3.99 20.23
N PRO A 466 14.93 -4.49 19.66
CA PRO A 466 14.44 -5.83 19.93
C PRO A 466 15.50 -6.89 19.64
N ASP A 467 15.45 -8.02 20.33
CA ASP A 467 16.32 -9.14 20.01
C ASP A 467 15.99 -9.68 18.61
N ARG A 468 17.03 -9.95 17.81
CA ARG A 468 16.89 -10.59 16.50
C ARG A 468 16.53 -12.06 16.69
N THR A 469 15.31 -12.44 16.33
CA THR A 469 14.74 -13.78 16.52
C THR A 469 13.97 -14.21 15.26
N ASN A 470 13.33 -15.38 15.28
CA ASN A 470 12.43 -15.80 14.19
C ASN A 470 11.17 -14.91 14.02
N GLN A 471 11.05 -13.84 14.81
CA GLN A 471 10.05 -12.78 14.72
C GLN A 471 10.79 -11.47 15.05
N SER A 472 11.50 -10.93 14.07
CA SER A 472 12.26 -9.68 14.23
C SER A 472 12.18 -8.83 12.98
N PHE A 473 12.21 -7.52 13.19
CA PHE A 473 11.99 -6.48 12.19
C PHE A 473 13.20 -5.55 12.19
N ALA A 474 13.62 -5.10 11.02
CA ALA A 474 14.73 -4.16 10.86
C ALA A 474 14.63 -3.33 9.58
N TRP A 475 13.48 -3.36 8.92
CA TRP A 475 13.20 -2.70 7.65
C TRP A 475 11.97 -1.83 7.88
N ASN A 476 12.21 -0.54 8.08
CA ASN A 476 11.17 0.44 8.33
C ASN A 476 10.66 0.99 7.01
N HIS A 477 9.36 1.25 6.91
CA HIS A 477 8.68 1.73 5.73
C HIS A 477 7.38 2.41 6.15
N GLY A 478 6.80 3.22 5.26
CA GLY A 478 5.62 4.04 5.54
C GLY A 478 5.89 5.53 5.72
N ASP A 479 7.15 5.92 5.89
CA ASP A 479 7.55 7.30 6.17
C ASP A 479 7.98 8.11 4.92
N ILE A 480 8.40 9.36 5.12
CA ILE A 480 8.57 10.38 4.08
C ILE A 480 9.94 10.38 3.38
N GLN A 481 10.84 9.49 3.77
CA GLN A 481 12.23 9.48 3.31
C GLN A 481 12.32 8.86 1.92
N ASP A 482 13.23 9.40 1.09
CA ASP A 482 13.32 9.01 -0.32
C ASP A 482 13.54 7.50 -0.54
N GLU A 483 14.23 6.80 0.36
CA GLU A 483 14.50 5.36 0.24
C GLU A 483 13.28 4.47 0.52
N ILE A 484 12.32 4.99 1.28
CA ILE A 484 11.01 4.37 1.53
C ILE A 484 10.03 4.77 0.41
N ALA A 485 10.04 6.05 0.03
CA ALA A 485 9.12 6.62 -0.93
C ALA A 485 9.38 6.20 -2.39
N SER A 486 10.64 6.00 -2.77
CA SER A 486 11.04 5.74 -4.16
C SER A 486 10.92 4.26 -4.53
N THR A 487 10.15 3.98 -5.57
CA THR A 487 9.87 2.63 -6.08
C THR A 487 10.27 2.52 -7.56
N TRP A 488 9.88 1.41 -8.20
CA TRP A 488 10.10 1.18 -9.62
C TRP A 488 8.96 0.37 -10.23
N ILE A 489 8.72 0.60 -11.52
CA ILE A 489 7.76 -0.19 -12.31
C ILE A 489 8.45 -0.77 -13.54
N GLY A 490 8.32 -2.07 -13.76
CA GLY A 490 8.69 -2.73 -15.00
C GLY A 490 7.46 -3.01 -15.85
N MET A 491 7.37 -2.44 -17.06
CA MET A 491 6.30 -2.76 -18.01
C MET A 491 6.87 -3.41 -19.27
N VAL A 492 6.33 -4.55 -19.68
CA VAL A 492 6.75 -5.31 -20.86
C VAL A 492 5.53 -5.82 -21.60
N GLY A 493 5.42 -5.55 -22.90
CA GLY A 493 4.34 -6.12 -23.70
C GLY A 493 4.05 -5.32 -24.97
N PRO A 494 3.05 -5.76 -25.76
CA PRO A 494 2.61 -5.02 -26.94
C PRO A 494 2.24 -3.57 -26.61
N GLY A 495 2.77 -2.62 -27.39
CA GLY A 495 2.51 -1.20 -27.22
C GLY A 495 3.38 -0.49 -26.18
N VAL A 496 4.23 -1.21 -25.45
CA VAL A 496 5.25 -0.62 -24.56
C VAL A 496 6.56 -0.46 -25.34
N GLN A 497 7.18 0.71 -25.25
CA GLN A 497 8.47 0.97 -25.87
C GLN A 497 9.55 0.10 -25.25
N HIS A 498 10.52 -0.30 -26.07
CA HIS A 498 11.78 -0.86 -25.62
C HIS A 498 12.80 0.28 -25.45
N ALA A 499 12.59 1.11 -24.43
CA ALA A 499 13.37 2.34 -24.19
C ALA A 499 14.49 2.18 -23.14
N GLY A 500 14.58 1.04 -22.47
CA GLY A 500 15.49 0.83 -21.34
C GLY A 500 14.92 1.46 -20.08
N ASP A 501 15.58 2.49 -19.54
CA ASP A 501 15.14 3.16 -18.31
C ASP A 501 14.40 4.47 -18.62
N PHE A 502 13.29 4.70 -17.93
CA PHE A 502 12.56 5.96 -17.91
C PHE A 502 12.68 6.61 -16.54
N THR A 503 13.13 7.87 -16.51
CA THR A 503 13.41 8.61 -15.28
C THR A 503 12.40 9.74 -15.03
N GLY A 504 11.32 9.80 -15.81
CA GLY A 504 10.22 10.73 -15.52
C GLY A 504 9.54 10.36 -14.20
N TRP A 505 9.00 11.35 -13.50
CA TRP A 505 8.35 11.15 -12.22
C TRP A 505 6.98 10.50 -12.41
N THR A 506 6.78 9.34 -11.78
CA THR A 506 5.52 8.61 -11.71
C THR A 506 5.23 8.19 -10.27
N ASP A 507 4.02 7.74 -10.01
CA ASP A 507 3.64 7.06 -8.76
C ASP A 507 2.65 5.94 -9.02
N HIS A 508 2.36 5.13 -8.00
CA HIS A 508 1.44 3.99 -8.08
C HIS A 508 0.08 4.29 -8.70
N THR A 509 -0.44 5.52 -8.59
CA THR A 509 -1.70 5.88 -9.24
C THR A 509 -1.64 5.78 -10.77
N ASP A 510 -0.46 5.88 -11.38
CA ASP A 510 -0.25 5.85 -12.83
C ASP A 510 -0.27 4.42 -13.42
N VAL A 511 -0.14 3.37 -12.60
CA VAL A 511 -0.09 1.96 -13.05
C VAL A 511 -1.38 1.57 -13.77
N ARG A 512 -2.52 1.69 -13.08
CA ARG A 512 -3.84 1.30 -13.61
C ARG A 512 -4.22 2.04 -14.90
N PRO A 513 -4.23 3.38 -14.99
CA PRO A 513 -4.59 4.06 -16.23
C PRO A 513 -3.66 3.71 -17.39
N THR A 514 -2.37 3.49 -17.12
CA THR A 514 -1.43 3.04 -18.17
C THR A 514 -1.79 1.65 -18.70
N MET A 515 -2.10 0.70 -17.80
CA MET A 515 -2.55 -0.64 -18.18
C MET A 515 -3.86 -0.62 -18.97
N LEU A 516 -4.87 0.09 -18.48
CA LEU A 516 -6.19 0.14 -19.13
C LEU A 516 -6.12 0.82 -20.50
N SER A 517 -5.35 1.91 -20.63
CA SER A 517 -5.09 2.58 -21.91
C SER A 517 -4.47 1.63 -22.95
N LEU A 518 -3.49 0.80 -22.56
CA LEU A 518 -2.87 -0.21 -23.45
C LEU A 518 -3.86 -1.31 -23.87
N LEU A 519 -4.77 -1.67 -22.97
CA LEU A 519 -5.77 -2.71 -23.20
C LEU A 519 -7.03 -2.19 -23.93
N GLY A 520 -7.13 -0.87 -24.13
CA GLY A 520 -8.31 -0.22 -24.69
C GLY A 520 -9.54 -0.31 -23.77
N LEU A 521 -9.30 -0.44 -22.46
CA LEU A 521 -10.33 -0.48 -21.41
C LEU A 521 -10.35 0.84 -20.65
N HIS A 522 -11.37 1.03 -19.81
CA HIS A 522 -11.50 2.20 -18.94
C HIS A 522 -12.28 1.83 -17.69
N ASP A 523 -12.04 2.60 -16.63
CA ASP A 523 -12.92 2.61 -15.47
C ASP A 523 -14.07 3.60 -15.63
N ASP A 524 -15.12 3.38 -14.84
CA ASP A 524 -16.26 4.29 -14.73
C ASP A 524 -16.05 5.41 -13.70
N TYR A 525 -14.83 5.55 -13.17
CA TYR A 525 -14.42 6.58 -12.22
C TYR A 525 -13.13 7.26 -12.68
N ALA A 526 -12.92 8.49 -12.23
CA ALA A 526 -11.70 9.23 -12.52
C ALA A 526 -10.54 8.73 -11.63
N HIS A 527 -9.37 8.50 -12.23
CA HIS A 527 -8.14 8.19 -11.51
C HIS A 527 -7.48 9.45 -10.93
N ASP A 528 -6.63 9.25 -9.93
CA ASP A 528 -5.68 10.27 -9.47
C ASP A 528 -4.37 10.24 -10.28
N GLY A 529 -4.13 9.11 -10.95
CA GLY A 529 -3.05 8.91 -11.89
C GLY A 529 -3.32 9.40 -13.30
N ARG A 530 -2.36 9.11 -14.17
CA ARG A 530 -2.43 9.34 -15.61
C ARG A 530 -1.82 8.17 -16.38
N PRO A 531 -2.20 7.95 -17.65
CA PRO A 531 -1.43 7.10 -18.53
C PRO A 531 -0.01 7.68 -18.72
N VAL A 532 1.03 6.87 -18.50
CA VAL A 532 2.43 7.24 -18.73
C VAL A 532 2.74 7.11 -20.23
N ALA A 533 2.17 8.01 -21.04
CA ALA A 533 2.25 7.92 -22.50
C ALA A 533 3.68 8.00 -23.06
N GLN A 534 4.64 8.52 -22.27
CA GLN A 534 6.06 8.61 -22.61
C GLN A 534 6.71 7.25 -22.91
N ILE A 535 6.26 6.19 -22.25
CA ILE A 535 6.84 4.84 -22.38
C ILE A 535 6.09 3.97 -23.40
N LEU A 536 5.09 4.52 -24.09
CA LEU A 536 4.20 3.77 -24.98
C LEU A 536 4.49 4.05 -26.45
N ASP A 537 4.38 3.03 -27.29
CA ASP A 537 4.63 3.16 -28.72
C ASP A 537 3.64 4.15 -29.37
N PRO A 538 4.07 4.95 -30.37
CA PRO A 538 3.16 5.76 -31.14
C PRO A 538 2.02 4.93 -31.75
N GLY A 539 0.78 5.29 -31.43
CA GLY A 539 -0.42 4.59 -31.90
C GLY A 539 -0.85 3.38 -31.06
N ALA A 540 -0.12 3.01 -30.01
CA ALA A 540 -0.59 2.05 -29.01
C ALA A 540 -1.75 2.62 -28.17
N VAL A 541 -1.73 3.94 -27.97
CA VAL A 541 -2.77 4.71 -27.29
C VAL A 541 -3.23 5.88 -28.16
N PRO A 542 -4.38 6.52 -27.86
CA PRO A 542 -4.83 7.70 -28.59
C PRO A 542 -3.76 8.80 -28.69
N ALA A 543 -3.51 9.31 -29.89
CA ALA A 543 -2.46 10.29 -30.16
C ALA A 543 -2.62 11.60 -29.35
N THR A 544 -3.83 11.87 -28.86
CA THR A 544 -4.17 12.97 -27.96
C THR A 544 -3.43 12.91 -26.63
N LEU A 545 -3.11 11.71 -26.12
CA LEU A 545 -2.30 11.51 -24.90
C LEU A 545 -0.81 11.81 -25.10
N GLN A 546 -0.32 11.79 -26.34
CA GLN A 546 1.09 12.00 -26.69
C GLN A 546 1.38 13.44 -27.13
N THR A 547 0.42 14.36 -26.98
CA THR A 547 0.63 15.78 -27.29
C THR A 547 1.47 16.47 -26.20
N SER A 548 2.18 17.54 -26.57
CA SER A 548 2.98 18.30 -25.60
C SER A 548 2.16 18.84 -24.43
N ASP A 549 0.91 19.23 -24.68
CA ASP A 549 0.00 19.72 -23.64
C ASP A 549 -0.42 18.59 -22.69
N ALA A 550 -0.72 17.39 -23.21
CA ALA A 550 -1.05 16.23 -22.38
C ALA A 550 0.13 15.82 -21.48
N LEU A 551 1.34 15.74 -22.04
CA LEU A 551 2.53 15.39 -21.27
C LEU A 551 2.84 16.44 -20.19
N ALA A 552 2.75 17.74 -20.52
CA ALA A 552 2.97 18.82 -19.56
C ALA A 552 1.92 18.85 -18.43
N LEU A 553 0.65 18.61 -18.77
CA LEU A 553 -0.43 18.49 -17.79
C LEU A 553 -0.21 17.27 -16.88
N GLY A 554 0.23 16.15 -17.45
CA GLY A 554 0.55 14.95 -16.69
C GLY A 554 1.69 15.16 -15.70
N ASP A 555 2.80 15.76 -16.13
CA ASP A 555 3.93 16.06 -15.24
C ASP A 555 3.54 17.07 -14.15
N MET A 556 2.70 18.06 -14.48
CA MET A 556 2.19 19.02 -13.50
C MET A 556 1.22 18.39 -12.50
N LEU A 557 0.38 17.43 -12.93
CA LEU A 557 -0.51 16.69 -12.06
C LEU A 557 0.27 16.03 -10.93
N LYS A 558 1.37 15.34 -11.27
CA LYS A 558 2.22 14.66 -10.28
C LYS A 558 2.86 15.62 -9.28
N ARG A 559 3.35 16.77 -9.74
CA ARG A 559 3.92 17.79 -8.84
C ARG A 559 2.90 18.40 -7.87
N LEU A 560 1.62 18.43 -8.22
CA LEU A 560 0.54 19.03 -7.43
C LEU A 560 -0.22 18.04 -6.55
N ASP A 561 -0.50 16.85 -7.07
CA ASP A 561 -1.47 15.93 -6.48
C ASP A 561 -0.80 14.83 -5.67
N ALA A 562 0.37 14.35 -6.10
CA ALA A 562 1.00 13.23 -5.43
C ALA A 562 1.45 13.57 -4.00
N PRO A 563 1.33 12.61 -3.06
CA PRO A 563 1.68 12.83 -1.65
C PRO A 563 3.18 13.10 -1.45
N PHE A 564 4.03 12.63 -2.38
CA PHE A 564 5.47 12.95 -2.44
C PHE A 564 5.80 14.05 -3.46
N GLY A 565 4.77 14.68 -4.06
CA GLY A 565 4.93 15.76 -5.01
C GLY A 565 5.42 17.07 -4.36
N GLU A 566 5.92 17.98 -5.18
CA GLU A 566 6.46 19.28 -4.75
C GLU A 566 5.46 20.08 -3.90
N PHE A 567 4.17 20.04 -4.22
CA PHE A 567 3.15 20.74 -3.45
C PHE A 567 3.04 20.18 -2.02
N ALA A 568 2.84 18.86 -1.91
CA ALA A 568 2.65 18.15 -0.66
C ALA A 568 3.87 18.28 0.28
N MET A 569 5.09 18.05 -0.23
CA MET A 569 6.29 18.14 0.61
C MET A 569 6.56 19.57 1.11
N ASN A 570 6.17 20.59 0.33
CA ASN A 570 6.26 21.97 0.79
C ASN A 570 5.20 22.31 1.85
N THR A 571 3.96 21.83 1.71
CA THR A 571 2.92 22.07 2.72
C THR A 571 3.21 21.29 4.01
N LEU A 572 3.74 20.06 3.93
CA LEU A 572 4.12 19.27 5.09
C LEU A 572 5.21 19.96 5.91
N LYS A 573 6.21 20.56 5.26
CA LYS A 573 7.21 21.38 5.93
C LYS A 573 6.60 22.57 6.65
N ALA A 574 5.63 23.25 6.02
CA ALA A 574 4.93 24.37 6.63
C ALA A 574 4.05 23.92 7.82
N SER A 575 3.37 22.78 7.70
CA SER A 575 2.53 22.19 8.75
C SER A 575 3.37 21.76 9.94
N THR A 576 4.52 21.12 9.71
CA THR A 576 5.49 20.76 10.76
C THR A 576 5.87 21.98 11.61
N VAL A 577 6.17 23.10 10.96
CA VAL A 577 6.49 24.37 11.61
C VAL A 577 5.28 24.97 12.34
N ALA A 578 4.08 24.81 11.80
CA ALA A 578 2.83 25.24 12.41
C ALA A 578 2.55 24.44 13.69
N LEU A 579 2.67 23.11 13.62
CA LEU A 579 2.39 22.17 14.70
C LEU A 579 3.38 22.30 15.87
N ALA A 580 4.66 22.52 15.58
CA ALA A 580 5.69 22.72 16.60
C ALA A 580 5.59 24.07 17.35
N SER A 581 4.82 25.03 16.84
CA SER A 581 4.81 26.41 17.37
C SER A 581 3.80 26.64 18.49
N ASP A 582 4.18 27.41 19.51
CA ASP A 582 3.30 28.05 20.50
C ASP A 582 3.16 29.57 20.33
N THR A 583 3.79 30.13 19.29
CA THR A 583 3.99 31.58 19.10
C THR A 583 2.67 32.34 19.17
N ASN A 584 2.64 33.36 20.04
CA ASN A 584 1.49 34.26 20.25
C ASN A 584 0.18 33.50 20.55
N HIS A 585 0.23 32.42 21.34
CA HIS A 585 -0.93 31.57 21.65
C HIS A 585 -1.55 30.95 20.39
N ASP A 586 -0.75 30.16 19.65
CA ASP A 586 -1.16 29.45 18.42
C ASP A 586 -1.58 30.33 17.23
N ASN A 587 -1.21 31.62 17.21
CA ASN A 587 -1.47 32.47 16.05
C ASN A 587 -0.69 32.01 14.81
N ARG A 588 0.54 31.55 14.98
CA ARG A 588 1.35 31.00 13.88
C ARG A 588 0.69 29.76 13.29
N TYR A 589 0.32 28.80 14.14
CA TYR A 589 -0.45 27.61 13.76
C TYR A 589 -1.71 27.98 12.97
N THR A 590 -2.57 28.81 13.56
CA THR A 590 -3.84 29.23 12.95
C THR A 590 -3.64 29.89 11.58
N THR A 591 -2.57 30.65 11.41
CA THR A 591 -2.28 31.36 10.15
C THR A 591 -1.78 30.41 9.07
N LEU A 592 -0.83 29.53 9.41
CA LEU A 592 -0.23 28.58 8.46
C LEU A 592 -1.24 27.53 8.03
N GLU A 593 -1.93 26.86 8.96
CA GLU A 593 -2.92 25.83 8.59
C GLU A 593 -4.10 26.40 7.80
N LYS A 594 -4.56 27.62 8.13
CA LYS A 594 -5.56 28.29 7.29
C LYS A 594 -5.04 28.54 5.87
N SER A 595 -3.76 28.85 5.72
CA SER A 595 -3.15 29.09 4.41
C SER A 595 -2.96 27.79 3.63
N ILE A 596 -2.58 26.70 4.32
CA ILE A 596 -2.50 25.34 3.77
C ILE A 596 -3.88 24.93 3.25
N ALA A 597 -4.92 24.94 4.10
CA ALA A 597 -6.29 24.61 3.69
C ALA A 597 -6.74 25.40 2.45
N GLN A 598 -6.42 26.70 2.38
CA GLN A 598 -6.76 27.54 1.22
C GLN A 598 -5.99 27.18 -0.05
N VAL A 599 -4.72 26.78 0.03
CA VAL A 599 -3.98 26.32 -1.15
C VAL A 599 -4.41 24.92 -1.56
N THR A 600 -4.72 24.03 -0.62
CA THR A 600 -5.23 22.68 -0.90
C THR A 600 -6.56 22.75 -1.63
N ASP A 601 -7.54 23.53 -1.16
CA ASP A 601 -8.82 23.69 -1.87
C ASP A 601 -8.66 24.26 -3.30
N GLN A 602 -7.62 25.05 -3.54
CA GLN A 602 -7.32 25.59 -4.87
C GLN A 602 -6.54 24.60 -5.74
N ARG A 603 -5.67 23.78 -5.13
CA ARG A 603 -4.99 22.64 -5.76
C ARG A 603 -6.03 21.67 -6.28
N ASP A 604 -6.98 21.26 -5.44
CA ASP A 604 -8.03 20.30 -5.80
C ASP A 604 -8.80 20.77 -7.05
N GLN A 605 -9.19 22.06 -7.12
CA GLN A 605 -9.87 22.63 -8.30
C GLN A 605 -9.02 22.62 -9.57
N VAL A 606 -7.71 22.83 -9.46
CA VAL A 606 -6.79 22.81 -10.61
C VAL A 606 -6.56 21.37 -11.06
N VAL A 607 -6.34 20.47 -10.10
CA VAL A 607 -6.19 19.04 -10.32
C VAL A 607 -7.41 18.45 -11.02
N ASP A 608 -8.63 18.76 -10.56
CA ASP A 608 -9.87 18.31 -11.22
C ASP A 608 -9.92 18.75 -12.69
N GLY A 609 -9.50 19.99 -12.97
CA GLY A 609 -9.41 20.52 -14.33
C GLY A 609 -8.38 19.79 -15.19
N ILE A 610 -7.23 19.43 -14.61
CA ILE A 610 -6.17 18.67 -15.29
C ILE A 610 -6.66 17.24 -15.58
N LYS A 611 -7.20 16.55 -14.57
CA LYS A 611 -7.77 15.19 -14.69
C LYS A 611 -8.85 15.13 -15.76
N ALA A 612 -9.75 16.12 -15.82
CA ALA A 612 -10.78 16.19 -16.85
C ALA A 612 -10.22 16.31 -18.28
N LEU A 613 -9.15 17.10 -18.48
CA LEU A 613 -8.51 17.20 -19.79
C LEU A 613 -7.77 15.91 -20.18
N LEU A 614 -7.07 15.30 -19.22
CA LEU A 614 -6.35 14.04 -19.46
C LEU A 614 -7.31 12.88 -19.75
N GLY A 615 -8.39 12.72 -18.99
CA GLY A 615 -9.42 11.71 -19.26
C GLY A 615 -10.14 11.93 -20.59
N GLY A 616 -10.37 13.20 -20.97
CA GLY A 616 -10.84 13.54 -22.31
C GLY A 616 -9.86 13.11 -23.41
N ALA A 617 -8.55 13.34 -23.20
CA ALA A 617 -7.50 12.94 -24.13
C ALA A 617 -7.36 11.42 -24.23
N GLU A 618 -7.52 10.69 -23.15
CA GLU A 618 -7.59 9.22 -23.14
C GLU A 618 -8.77 8.71 -23.97
N SER A 619 -9.89 9.43 -23.96
CA SER A 619 -11.05 9.13 -24.82
C SER A 619 -10.90 9.66 -26.27
N GLY A 620 -9.72 10.14 -26.67
CA GLY A 620 -9.46 10.67 -28.01
C GLY A 620 -9.90 12.12 -28.27
N THR A 621 -10.31 12.85 -27.23
CA THR A 621 -10.68 14.27 -27.35
C THR A 621 -9.42 15.15 -27.33
N PRO A 622 -9.19 16.00 -28.34
CA PRO A 622 -8.04 16.92 -28.32
C PRO A 622 -8.09 17.89 -27.14
N ILE A 623 -6.94 18.12 -26.51
CA ILE A 623 -6.79 19.11 -25.45
C ILE A 623 -6.78 20.52 -26.07
N ASP A 624 -7.60 21.42 -25.53
CA ASP A 624 -7.54 22.84 -25.88
C ASP A 624 -6.29 23.49 -25.25
N HIS A 625 -5.39 23.98 -26.09
CA HIS A 625 -4.12 24.56 -25.66
C HIS A 625 -4.31 25.76 -24.71
N THR A 626 -5.34 26.58 -24.91
CA THR A 626 -5.57 27.77 -24.06
C THR A 626 -6.00 27.35 -22.66
N GLN A 627 -6.87 26.34 -22.58
CA GLN A 627 -7.29 25.76 -21.30
C GLN A 627 -6.12 25.06 -20.58
N ALA A 628 -5.32 24.29 -21.30
CA ALA A 628 -4.13 23.64 -20.75
C ALA A 628 -3.13 24.66 -20.19
N ALA A 629 -2.79 25.69 -20.96
CA ALA A 629 -1.89 26.77 -20.52
C ALA A 629 -2.41 27.49 -19.27
N ALA A 630 -3.72 27.78 -19.21
CA ALA A 630 -4.32 28.44 -18.05
C ALA A 630 -4.26 27.58 -16.78
N LEU A 631 -4.42 26.25 -16.89
CA LEU A 631 -4.28 25.33 -15.75
C LEU A 631 -2.82 25.23 -15.31
N LEU A 632 -1.88 25.10 -16.25
CA LEU A 632 -0.44 25.05 -15.97
C LEU A 632 0.06 26.33 -15.26
N ASP A 633 -0.39 27.51 -15.69
CA ASP A 633 -0.04 28.78 -15.04
C ASP A 633 -0.57 28.85 -13.60
N ARG A 634 -1.82 28.44 -13.38
CA ARG A 634 -2.42 28.39 -12.04
C ARG A 634 -1.70 27.39 -11.14
N ALA A 635 -1.38 26.22 -11.68
CA ALA A 635 -0.65 25.17 -10.99
C ALA A 635 0.74 25.66 -10.54
N GLN A 636 1.49 26.30 -11.44
CA GLN A 636 2.79 26.84 -11.11
C GLN A 636 2.72 27.95 -10.04
N GLY A 637 1.65 28.75 -10.04
CA GLY A 637 1.37 29.72 -8.99
C GLY A 637 1.08 29.08 -7.62
N LEU A 638 0.40 27.94 -7.59
CA LEU A 638 0.15 27.17 -6.36
C LEU A 638 1.43 26.57 -5.79
N LEU A 639 2.28 25.98 -6.63
CA LEU A 639 3.61 25.48 -6.23
C LEU A 639 4.44 26.60 -5.59
N GLY A 640 4.47 27.79 -6.21
CA GLY A 640 5.16 28.95 -5.64
C GLY A 640 4.61 29.40 -4.29
N ARG A 641 3.30 29.26 -4.04
CA ARG A 641 2.68 29.57 -2.75
C ARG A 641 2.98 28.52 -1.69
N ALA A 642 2.92 27.23 -2.05
CA ALA A 642 3.32 26.15 -1.15
C ALA A 642 4.79 26.31 -0.73
N ALA A 643 5.70 26.56 -1.68
CA ALA A 643 7.11 26.85 -1.40
C ALA A 643 7.29 28.09 -0.50
N GLY A 644 6.46 29.12 -0.68
CA GLY A 644 6.43 30.30 0.19
C GLY A 644 6.02 29.98 1.63
N LEU A 645 5.08 29.04 1.83
CA LEU A 645 4.68 28.56 3.16
C LEU A 645 5.82 27.77 3.83
N ALA A 646 6.50 26.90 3.08
CA ALA A 646 7.66 26.13 3.52
C ALA A 646 8.88 27.00 3.95
N GLY A 647 8.93 28.26 3.52
CA GLY A 647 10.00 29.20 3.84
C GLY A 647 9.87 29.92 5.19
N HIS A 648 8.77 29.72 5.91
CA HIS A 648 8.53 30.27 7.25
C HIS A 648 9.21 29.43 8.34
#